data_AF-A0A7C0XCE1-F1
#
_entry.id   AF-A0A7C0XCE1-F1
#
_cell.length_a   1.000
_cell.length_b   1.000
_cell.length_c   1.000
_cell.angle_alpha   90.00
_cell.angle_beta   90.00
_cell.angle_gamma   90.00
#
_symmetry.space_group_name_H-M   'P 1'
#
loop_
_entity.id
_entity.type
_entity.pdbx_description
1 polymer ?
#
loop_
_entity_poly.entity_id
_entity_poly.type
_entity_poly.pdbx_seq_one_letter_code
_entity_poly.pdbx_strand_id
1 'polypeptide(L)'
;MKKISIKNRELSHDFDRYYVGIDAGSVSLNCIVINDKKEIAYESPYMRHLGKVEEGILSLVQDLYERFDQQKIQSICFTGNHGKKLAEELGAFYEFETISQVLGAIYIRPDVKTIISMGGQETALLQVNHYQGGWELEYFNTNGPCASGTGSFIDQQAHRLATALYTSKTDFIPDDIDKILADFIDLGMKSRRPANVACRCTVFTKSDMIHLQNKGERLEDIIYGLHVGNARNYMSTIVSDRVLEEPILFIGGLSLNDLQVKAFREYFAGLIVPPYNTSIGALGVALGALESDIKGRVDLGALKATGFKHEVSVPVAPRLELKQTAFPETNEVQKMSLRKRTRVYLGIDVGSTTTKYALIDENREIIHKAYVPTQGKPIKVTQGLLMCIRDEVGEKIKIVGTATTGSGRNVVGDFLNADLVIDEITAHARGATEICPEVDTIFEIGGQDSKYISISNTYPVDFDMNKVCAAGTGSFLHELANKYGINIVGEFQEIALSSERPVKLAERCTVFMESDLVSYHQKGVEKRDLIAGLCYAIVYNYLNRVVGKRKIGKRIMFLGGPSLNKGVVAAFENVLGRALLVPRNREVLGAYGAAVSVQEKMLLDGKSDTTFRGLDSAIKDRMEYTEKICRADPKCHNRCKLKIYNFDGRRSIWGGECGRYELTKIKGPGKENFFELRREVWQAYMAGVYADLPDEPLMELDNRPTIGMQRALYGHQLGIMWAHFFDRLGFRLVLSPATNAQISKAGIEAVMAETCYPVKVSHGHIKWLAGKTKLLFLPSIINMPTPDPSETGYYCPMVQSNSYMVRMALGLDQSSVLSPVIHLNYDPGLLALEISEQMAPKLGVSKARIKEAFYYAMDRHNQFVAELYEKGKEILENQRADEPIVVVTGRPYNLYDERLNLRLGQNLSKIGVAALPMDFIDVSGVDLSDFPSMYWGFGSQVLRTVRFIKSHQNYFGLHLTNYGCGPDSFIEHFYKYIMGDKACLILELDEHSAVAGIMTRLEAYKNVIENTMQKSSSDLDLDLKMAN
;
A
#
# COMPACT_ATOMS: atom_id res chain seq x y z
N MET A 1 28.01 14.89 11.14
CA MET A 1 29.05 14.55 12.14
C MET A 1 30.04 15.70 12.36
N LYS A 2 29.97 16.43 13.48
CA LYS A 2 31.13 17.17 14.03
C LYS A 2 31.81 16.23 15.01
N LYS A 3 33.06 15.82 14.74
CA LYS A 3 33.92 15.12 15.71
C LYS A 3 34.07 16.02 16.94
N ILE A 4 33.29 15.74 17.99
CA ILE A 4 33.65 16.19 19.33
C ILE A 4 34.79 15.26 19.74
N SER A 5 36.00 15.82 19.72
CA SER A 5 37.20 15.22 20.26
C SER A 5 36.99 14.95 21.75
N ILE A 6 36.55 13.74 22.09
CA ILE A 6 36.65 13.23 23.45
C ILE A 6 38.14 12.96 23.67
N LYS A 7 38.77 13.75 24.54
CA LYS A 7 40.10 13.45 25.05
C LYS A 7 40.09 12.03 25.61
N ASN A 8 40.93 11.15 25.07
CA ASN A 8 41.33 9.91 25.74
C ASN A 8 41.84 10.28 27.14
N ARG A 9 40.98 10.13 28.15
CA ARG A 9 41.45 9.91 29.51
C ARG A 9 41.85 8.45 29.53
N GLU A 10 43.15 8.19 29.64
CA GLU A 10 43.65 6.91 30.15
C GLU A 10 42.96 6.67 31.50
N LEU A 11 41.94 5.81 31.51
CA LEU A 11 41.33 5.30 32.73
C LEU A 11 42.32 4.29 33.31
N SER A 12 42.81 4.56 34.51
CA SER A 12 43.63 3.64 35.28
C SER A 12 42.90 2.30 35.43
N HIS A 13 43.46 1.23 34.84
CA HIS A 13 42.92 -0.13 34.87
C HIS A 13 43.16 -0.85 36.21
N ASP A 14 42.68 -0.28 37.32
CA ASP A 14 42.77 -0.92 38.64
C ASP A 14 41.38 -1.01 39.29
N PHE A 15 40.51 -1.80 38.66
CA PHE A 15 39.24 -2.24 39.22
C PHE A 15 39.32 -3.74 39.54
N ASP A 16 38.64 -4.16 40.60
CA ASP A 16 38.73 -5.54 41.12
C ASP A 16 37.74 -6.50 40.44
N ARG A 17 36.61 -6.01 39.91
CA ARG A 17 35.52 -6.85 39.33
C ARG A 17 34.76 -6.15 38.21
N TYR A 18 34.43 -6.90 37.15
CA TYR A 18 33.64 -6.45 36.00
C TYR A 18 32.39 -7.29 35.77
N TYR A 19 31.32 -6.63 35.33
CA TYR A 19 30.06 -7.24 34.89
C TYR A 19 29.82 -6.83 33.44
N VAL A 20 29.56 -7.82 32.59
CA VAL A 20 29.32 -7.63 31.16
C VAL A 20 27.85 -7.87 30.88
N GLY A 21 27.20 -6.91 30.24
CA GLY A 21 25.87 -7.10 29.66
C GLY A 21 25.95 -7.14 28.15
N ILE A 22 25.26 -8.11 27.54
CA ILE A 22 25.15 -8.28 26.11
C ILE A 22 23.67 -8.25 25.74
N ASP A 23 23.28 -7.29 24.92
CA ASP A 23 21.97 -7.24 24.29
C ASP A 23 22.05 -7.90 22.91
N ALA A 24 21.51 -9.11 22.82
CA ALA A 24 21.45 -9.89 21.59
C ALA A 24 20.08 -9.68 20.92
N GLY A 25 19.93 -8.49 20.33
CA GLY A 25 18.70 -8.04 19.67
C GLY A 25 18.41 -8.76 18.36
N SER A 26 17.34 -8.34 17.67
CA SER A 26 16.87 -8.96 16.42
C SER A 26 17.79 -8.72 15.20
N VAL A 27 18.56 -7.63 15.21
CA VAL A 27 19.41 -7.21 14.08
C VAL A 27 20.85 -6.89 14.50
N SER A 28 21.09 -6.57 15.78
CA SER A 28 22.39 -6.14 16.30
C SER A 28 22.75 -6.79 17.63
N LEU A 29 24.05 -6.73 17.93
CA LEU A 29 24.65 -7.08 19.21
C LEU A 29 25.19 -5.78 19.84
N ASN A 30 24.79 -5.50 21.08
CA ASN A 30 25.30 -4.37 21.85
C ASN A 30 25.91 -4.90 23.15
N CYS A 31 27.01 -4.30 23.59
CA CYS A 31 27.72 -4.77 24.78
C CYS A 31 28.23 -3.61 25.62
N ILE A 32 28.01 -3.71 26.93
CA ILE A 32 28.54 -2.79 27.93
C ILE A 32 29.22 -3.57 29.05
N VAL A 33 30.33 -3.00 29.54
CA VAL A 33 31.06 -3.50 30.70
C VAL A 33 31.01 -2.44 31.79
N ILE A 34 30.57 -2.83 32.98
CA ILE A 34 30.58 -1.98 34.19
C ILE A 34 31.49 -2.58 35.25
N ASN A 35 32.01 -1.73 36.13
CA ASN A 35 32.71 -2.17 37.35
C ASN A 35 31.75 -2.32 38.54
N ASP A 36 32.29 -2.77 39.67
CA ASP A 36 31.60 -2.92 40.96
C ASP A 36 31.04 -1.60 41.55
N LYS A 37 31.54 -0.45 41.11
CA LYS A 37 31.03 0.89 41.45
C LYS A 37 29.93 1.38 40.49
N LYS A 38 29.44 0.51 39.61
CA LYS A 38 28.48 0.83 38.54
C LYS A 38 29.04 1.76 37.46
N GLU A 39 30.34 2.03 37.40
CA GLU A 39 30.93 2.91 36.37
C GLU A 39 31.10 2.13 35.07
N ILE A 40 30.76 2.76 33.93
CA ILE A 40 30.91 2.17 32.60
C ILE A 40 32.39 2.16 32.23
N ALA A 41 32.97 0.96 32.15
CA ALA A 41 34.37 0.74 31.80
C ALA A 41 34.57 0.65 30.28
N TYR A 42 33.60 0.11 29.55
CA TYR A 42 33.66 -0.07 28.10
C TYR A 42 32.28 -0.21 27.47
N GLU A 43 32.13 0.32 26.26
CA GLU A 43 31.03 0.04 25.34
C GLU A 43 31.63 -0.51 24.04
N SER A 44 31.12 -1.66 23.59
CA SER A 44 31.45 -2.18 22.27
C SER A 44 30.76 -1.35 21.19
N PRO A 45 31.43 -1.06 20.05
CA PRO A 45 30.77 -0.49 18.89
C PRO A 45 29.50 -1.28 18.52
N TYR A 46 28.45 -0.56 18.13
CA TYR A 46 27.21 -1.13 17.60
C TYR A 46 27.52 -2.08 16.44
N MET A 47 27.14 -3.36 16.57
CA MET A 47 27.47 -4.40 15.59
C MET A 47 26.19 -5.02 15.02
N ARG A 48 26.01 -4.96 13.70
CA ARG A 48 24.92 -5.69 13.01
C ARG A 48 25.36 -7.13 12.79
N HIS A 49 24.59 -8.11 13.27
CA HIS A 49 24.98 -9.53 13.17
C HIS A 49 24.56 -10.20 11.85
N LEU A 50 23.67 -9.59 11.05
CA LEU A 50 23.25 -10.11 9.73
C LEU A 50 22.82 -11.60 9.73
N GLY A 51 22.16 -12.04 10.81
CA GLY A 51 21.76 -13.43 11.03
C GLY A 51 22.83 -14.36 11.64
N LYS A 52 24.09 -13.90 11.75
CA LYS A 52 25.23 -14.63 12.34
C LYS A 52 25.42 -14.30 13.83
N VAL A 53 24.37 -14.52 14.63
CA VAL A 53 24.34 -14.14 16.05
C VAL A 53 25.44 -14.85 16.85
N GLU A 54 25.57 -16.17 16.69
CA GLU A 54 26.53 -17.00 17.43
C GLU A 54 27.99 -16.65 17.07
N GLU A 55 28.30 -16.46 15.79
CA GLU A 55 29.63 -16.00 15.33
C GLU A 55 29.96 -14.61 15.90
N GLY A 56 28.98 -13.69 15.89
CA GLY A 56 29.16 -12.34 16.42
C GLY A 56 29.40 -12.33 17.94
N ILE A 57 28.68 -13.14 18.70
CA ILE A 57 28.88 -13.28 20.14
C ILE A 57 30.22 -13.93 20.44
N LEU A 58 30.62 -14.95 19.68
CA LEU A 58 31.94 -15.58 19.84
C LEU A 58 33.05 -14.54 19.68
N SER A 59 32.98 -13.72 18.63
CA SER A 59 33.95 -12.65 18.38
C SER A 59 33.92 -11.59 19.49
N LEU A 60 32.74 -11.22 19.98
CA LEU A 60 32.57 -10.24 21.05
C LEU A 60 33.17 -10.72 22.37
N VAL A 61 32.87 -11.96 22.78
CA VAL A 61 33.39 -12.54 24.03
C VAL A 61 34.91 -12.74 23.94
N GLN A 62 35.45 -13.10 22.78
CA GLN A 62 36.89 -13.17 22.56
C GLN A 62 37.57 -11.81 22.74
N ASP A 63 37.05 -10.76 22.10
CA ASP A 63 37.57 -9.39 22.25
C ASP A 63 37.49 -8.90 23.71
N LEU A 64 36.43 -9.26 24.45
CA LEU A 64 36.33 -8.95 25.88
C LEU A 64 37.39 -9.67 26.72
N TYR A 65 37.69 -10.93 26.46
CA TYR A 65 38.73 -11.69 27.17
C TYR A 65 40.14 -11.27 26.80
N GLU A 66 40.34 -10.64 25.64
CA GLU A 66 41.61 -10.01 25.27
C GLU A 66 41.80 -8.65 25.96
N ARG A 67 40.70 -7.87 26.12
CA ARG A 67 40.74 -6.54 26.73
C ARG A 67 40.79 -6.55 28.25
N PHE A 68 40.06 -7.48 28.87
CA PHE A 68 39.92 -7.57 30.32
C PHE A 68 40.49 -8.89 30.81
N ASP A 69 41.14 -8.87 31.97
CA ASP A 69 41.54 -10.12 32.64
C ASP A 69 40.29 -10.97 32.89
N GLN A 70 40.25 -12.15 32.29
CA GLN A 70 39.16 -13.12 32.41
C GLN A 70 38.83 -13.44 33.87
N GLN A 71 39.81 -13.35 34.79
CA GLN A 71 39.59 -13.58 36.20
C GLN A 71 38.83 -12.42 36.89
N LYS A 72 38.90 -11.21 36.34
CA LYS A 72 38.18 -10.03 36.84
C LYS A 72 36.73 -9.95 36.34
N ILE A 73 36.38 -10.65 35.26
CA ILE A 73 34.98 -10.76 34.80
C ILE A 73 34.22 -11.71 35.73
N GLN A 74 33.27 -11.15 36.47
CA GLN A 74 32.40 -11.87 37.41
C GLN A 74 31.20 -12.49 36.71
N SER A 75 30.61 -11.75 35.76
CA SER A 75 29.41 -12.20 35.05
C SER A 75 29.39 -11.72 33.61
N ILE A 76 28.92 -12.58 32.72
CA ILE A 76 28.45 -12.23 31.37
C ILE A 76 26.96 -12.55 31.32
N CYS A 77 26.16 -11.54 31.05
CA CYS A 77 24.70 -11.62 31.10
C CYS A 77 24.09 -11.23 29.77
N PHE A 78 22.91 -11.77 29.48
CA PHE A 78 22.24 -11.58 28.20
C PHE A 78 20.85 -10.96 28.35
N THR A 79 20.49 -10.15 27.38
CA THR A 79 19.12 -9.67 27.17
C THR A 79 18.79 -9.67 25.68
N GLY A 80 17.56 -9.27 25.34
CA GLY A 80 17.08 -9.24 23.96
C GLY A 80 16.59 -10.59 23.43
N ASN A 81 16.17 -10.59 22.17
CA ASN A 81 15.48 -11.69 21.49
C ASN A 81 16.26 -13.00 21.44
N HIS A 82 17.53 -12.92 21.08
CA HIS A 82 18.39 -14.10 20.99
C HIS A 82 19.03 -14.44 22.35
N GLY A 83 19.07 -13.47 23.27
CA GLY A 83 19.77 -13.57 24.55
C GLY A 83 19.29 -14.73 25.41
N LYS A 84 17.99 -15.04 25.40
CA LYS A 84 17.43 -16.12 26.24
C LYS A 84 17.99 -17.49 25.89
N LYS A 85 17.90 -17.87 24.61
CA LYS A 85 18.39 -19.16 24.11
C LYS A 85 19.89 -19.31 24.37
N LEU A 86 20.64 -18.25 24.08
CA LEU A 86 22.08 -18.22 24.29
C LEU A 86 22.44 -18.33 25.77
N ALA A 87 21.72 -17.64 26.65
CA ALA A 87 21.94 -17.74 28.08
C ALA A 87 21.67 -19.16 28.61
N GLU A 88 20.60 -19.81 28.15
CA GLU A 88 20.28 -21.20 28.49
C GLU A 88 21.37 -22.18 28.02
N GLU A 89 21.86 -22.02 26.79
CA GLU A 89 22.94 -22.85 26.22
C GLU A 89 24.29 -22.65 26.92
N LEU A 90 24.57 -21.42 27.38
CA LEU A 90 25.85 -21.03 27.97
C LEU A 90 25.85 -21.04 29.50
N GLY A 91 24.71 -21.36 30.13
CA GLY A 91 24.55 -21.30 31.60
C GLY A 91 24.72 -19.88 32.15
N ALA A 92 24.38 -18.85 31.37
CA ALA A 92 24.52 -17.46 31.73
C ALA A 92 23.20 -16.85 32.25
N PHE A 93 23.27 -15.69 32.88
CA PHE A 93 22.08 -14.98 33.36
C PHE A 93 21.34 -14.28 32.21
N TYR A 94 20.02 -14.37 32.24
CA TYR A 94 19.14 -13.70 31.29
C TYR A 94 18.13 -12.83 32.04
N GLU A 95 17.92 -11.61 31.53
CA GLU A 95 16.83 -10.73 31.96
C GLU A 95 16.03 -10.25 30.75
N PHE A 96 14.73 -10.06 30.95
CA PHE A 96 13.85 -9.53 29.92
C PHE A 96 14.31 -8.14 29.46
N GLU A 97 14.24 -7.92 28.15
CA GLU A 97 14.70 -6.68 27.51
C GLU A 97 13.98 -5.45 28.06
N THR A 98 12.66 -5.50 28.25
CA THR A 98 11.87 -4.40 28.80
C THR A 98 12.40 -3.94 30.16
N ILE A 99 12.70 -4.87 31.06
CA ILE A 99 13.21 -4.56 32.41
C ILE A 99 14.62 -3.99 32.29
N SER A 100 15.46 -4.61 31.46
CA SER A 100 16.84 -4.19 31.23
C SER A 100 16.90 -2.76 30.65
N GLN A 101 16.06 -2.43 29.68
CA GLN A 101 15.99 -1.10 29.10
C GLN A 101 15.57 -0.03 30.12
N VAL A 102 14.60 -0.33 31.00
CA VAL A 102 14.18 0.60 32.07
C VAL A 102 15.30 0.82 33.08
N LEU A 103 15.96 -0.25 33.55
CA LEU A 103 17.08 -0.15 34.49
C LEU A 103 18.23 0.70 33.93
N GLY A 104 18.64 0.43 32.70
CA GLY A 104 19.68 1.21 32.03
C GLY A 104 19.28 2.67 31.82
N ALA A 105 18.02 2.93 31.43
CA ALA A 105 17.51 4.27 31.21
C ALA A 105 17.47 5.11 32.49
N ILE A 106 16.99 4.54 33.61
CA ILE A 106 16.94 5.20 34.92
C ILE A 106 18.36 5.46 35.43
N TYR A 107 19.29 4.53 35.21
CA TYR A 107 20.69 4.76 35.58
C TYR A 107 21.28 5.99 34.85
N ILE A 108 21.01 6.14 33.55
CA ILE A 108 21.52 7.28 32.76
C ILE A 108 20.76 8.58 33.08
N ARG A 109 19.44 8.50 33.31
CA ARG A 109 18.57 9.65 33.59
C ARG A 109 17.60 9.28 34.71
N PRO A 110 17.96 9.52 35.99
CA PRO A 110 17.19 9.04 37.15
C PRO A 110 15.74 9.52 37.24
N ASP A 111 15.42 10.67 36.65
CA ASP A 111 14.09 11.28 36.59
C ASP A 111 13.37 11.01 35.25
N VAL A 112 13.85 10.06 34.41
CA VAL A 112 13.17 9.71 33.16
C VAL A 112 11.75 9.25 33.43
N LYS A 113 10.80 9.78 32.65
CA LYS A 113 9.39 9.41 32.76
C LYS A 113 8.88 8.60 31.59
N THR A 114 9.45 8.83 30.40
CA THR A 114 9.05 8.11 29.20
C THR A 114 10.28 7.63 28.45
N ILE A 115 10.25 6.38 27.98
CA ILE A 115 11.28 5.78 27.14
C ILE A 115 10.61 5.31 25.86
N ILE A 116 11.05 5.87 24.74
CA ILE A 116 10.76 5.39 23.39
C ILE A 116 11.94 4.49 23.00
N SER A 117 11.70 3.20 22.82
CA SER A 117 12.70 2.24 22.36
C SER A 117 12.37 1.83 20.93
N MET A 118 13.27 2.06 19.98
CA MET A 118 13.09 1.61 18.59
C MET A 118 14.36 0.91 18.10
N GLY A 119 14.29 -0.41 18.09
CA GLY A 119 15.33 -1.31 17.58
C GLY A 119 15.07 -1.76 16.14
N GLY A 120 15.70 -2.89 15.79
CA GLY A 120 15.61 -3.49 14.47
C GLY A 120 14.20 -3.95 14.12
N GLN A 121 13.63 -4.89 14.86
CA GLN A 121 12.27 -5.42 14.61
C GLN A 121 11.28 -5.10 15.73
N GLU A 122 11.75 -4.42 16.78
CA GLU A 122 11.00 -4.13 17.99
C GLU A 122 10.97 -2.64 18.26
N THR A 123 9.81 -2.22 18.73
CA THR A 123 9.52 -0.86 19.09
C THR A 123 8.65 -0.90 20.35
N ALA A 124 9.03 -0.16 21.37
CA ALA A 124 8.36 -0.13 22.65
C ALA A 124 8.19 1.30 23.19
N LEU A 125 7.09 1.52 23.90
CA LEU A 125 6.86 2.66 24.76
C LEU A 125 6.86 2.18 26.20
N LEU A 126 7.67 2.79 27.06
CA LEU A 126 7.76 2.49 28.49
C LEU A 126 7.52 3.79 29.28
N GLN A 127 6.60 3.78 30.23
CA GLN A 127 6.35 4.93 31.12
C GLN A 127 6.67 4.55 32.56
N VAL A 128 7.51 5.37 33.19
CA VAL A 128 8.05 5.16 34.53
C VAL A 128 7.43 6.16 35.47
N ASN A 129 6.78 5.65 36.52
CA ASN A 129 6.27 6.46 37.61
C ASN A 129 7.29 6.46 38.76
N HIS A 130 7.54 7.63 39.34
CA HIS A 130 8.51 7.83 40.43
C HIS A 130 7.77 8.15 41.73
N TYR A 131 8.10 7.44 42.80
CA TYR A 131 7.55 7.68 44.14
C TYR A 131 8.68 7.81 45.17
N GLN A 132 8.35 8.14 46.42
CA GLN A 132 9.35 8.32 47.46
C GLN A 132 10.09 7.00 47.72
N GLY A 133 11.35 6.93 47.29
CA GLY A 133 12.25 5.80 47.52
C GLY A 133 12.34 4.78 46.38
N GLY A 134 11.69 4.99 45.23
CA GLY A 134 11.74 4.05 44.12
C GLY A 134 10.99 4.47 42.87
N TRP A 135 10.88 3.54 41.92
CA TRP A 135 10.19 3.71 40.65
C TRP A 135 9.38 2.45 40.35
N GLU A 136 8.39 2.57 39.48
CA GLU A 136 7.66 1.45 38.89
C GLU A 136 7.44 1.68 37.39
N LEU A 137 7.39 0.59 36.63
CA LEU A 137 6.98 0.62 35.23
C LEU A 137 5.45 0.68 35.20
N GLU A 138 4.89 1.89 35.17
CA GLU A 138 3.45 2.15 35.17
C GLU A 138 2.76 1.59 33.92
N TYR A 139 3.44 1.71 32.77
CA TYR A 139 2.89 1.26 31.51
C TYR A 139 3.98 0.82 30.54
N PHE A 140 3.68 -0.21 29.75
CA PHE A 140 4.45 -0.54 28.57
C PHE A 140 3.56 -0.98 27.41
N ASN A 141 4.00 -0.70 26.18
CA ASN A 141 3.37 -1.18 24.96
C ASN A 141 4.46 -1.53 23.94
N THR A 142 4.23 -2.55 23.12
CA THR A 142 5.18 -3.03 22.11
C THR A 142 4.47 -3.27 20.78
N ASN A 143 5.19 -3.17 19.67
CA ASN A 143 4.64 -3.50 18.36
C ASN A 143 4.33 -5.01 18.25
N GLY A 144 3.33 -5.36 17.44
CA GLY A 144 3.12 -6.74 17.02
C GLY A 144 4.26 -7.23 16.09
N PRO A 145 4.19 -8.47 15.57
CA PRO A 145 5.25 -9.11 14.76
C PRO A 145 5.53 -8.45 13.40
N CYS A 146 4.94 -7.29 13.11
CA CYS A 146 5.14 -6.56 11.87
C CYS A 146 6.35 -5.62 11.98
N ALA A 147 7.19 -5.59 10.95
CA ALA A 147 8.32 -4.66 10.87
C ALA A 147 7.90 -3.19 10.68
N SER A 148 6.63 -2.91 10.35
CA SER A 148 6.15 -1.52 10.18
C SER A 148 6.28 -0.75 11.50
N GLY A 149 6.90 0.45 11.46
CA GLY A 149 7.17 1.21 12.68
C GLY A 149 8.49 0.86 13.38
N THR A 150 9.43 0.16 12.73
CA THR A 150 10.70 -0.30 13.32
C THR A 150 11.91 0.15 12.49
N GLY A 151 13.14 -0.07 12.98
CA GLY A 151 14.36 0.21 12.23
C GLY A 151 14.49 -0.61 10.94
N SER A 152 14.07 -1.89 10.95
CA SER A 152 14.11 -2.77 9.78
C SER A 152 13.24 -2.24 8.65
N PHE A 153 12.13 -1.56 8.96
CA PHE A 153 11.30 -0.91 7.95
C PHE A 153 12.07 0.17 7.19
N ILE A 154 12.85 0.99 7.90
CA ILE A 154 13.72 2.02 7.32
C ILE A 154 14.87 1.36 6.54
N ASP A 155 15.53 0.35 7.10
CA ASP A 155 16.62 -0.38 6.43
C ASP A 155 16.16 -0.96 5.08
N GLN A 156 14.99 -1.59 5.06
CA GLN A 156 14.40 -2.14 3.84
C GLN A 156 14.15 -1.04 2.80
N GLN A 157 13.63 0.12 3.20
CA GLN A 157 13.38 1.23 2.26
C GLN A 157 14.67 1.89 1.78
N ALA A 158 15.69 2.01 2.64
CA ALA A 158 16.98 2.56 2.29
C ALA A 158 17.71 1.69 1.26
N HIS A 159 17.77 0.37 1.52
CA HIS A 159 18.36 -0.59 0.57
C HIS A 159 17.63 -0.56 -0.78
N ARG A 160 16.30 -0.42 -0.78
CA ARG A 160 15.51 -0.28 -2.02
C ARG A 160 15.88 0.99 -2.80
N LEU A 161 16.01 2.13 -2.11
CA LEU A 161 16.36 3.40 -2.73
C LEU A 161 17.84 3.55 -3.07
N ALA A 162 18.71 2.65 -2.58
CA ALA A 162 20.14 2.66 -2.88
C ALA A 162 20.42 2.76 -4.39
N THR A 163 19.72 1.98 -5.21
CA THR A 163 19.88 2.01 -6.68
C THR A 163 19.50 3.36 -7.31
N ALA A 164 18.64 4.15 -6.66
CA ALA A 164 18.29 5.49 -7.10
C ALA A 164 19.30 6.56 -6.62
N LEU A 165 19.97 6.30 -5.48
CA LEU A 165 21.02 7.13 -4.88
C LEU A 165 22.34 7.05 -5.67
N TYR A 166 22.77 5.83 -6.03
CA TYR A 166 24.04 5.61 -6.71
C TYR A 166 23.85 5.58 -8.23
N THR A 167 24.58 6.43 -8.95
CA THR A 167 24.38 6.63 -10.40
C THR A 167 25.30 5.74 -11.25
N SER A 168 26.34 5.13 -10.65
CA SER A 168 27.32 4.26 -11.31
C SER A 168 27.52 2.96 -10.53
N LYS A 169 27.74 1.83 -11.22
CA LYS A 169 28.02 0.52 -10.58
C LYS A 169 29.34 0.51 -9.80
N THR A 170 30.24 1.46 -10.05
CA THR A 170 31.56 1.56 -9.40
C THR A 170 31.53 2.17 -8.01
N ASP A 171 30.44 2.86 -7.63
CA ASP A 171 30.30 3.49 -6.30
C ASP A 171 29.58 2.59 -5.27
N PHE A 172 29.08 1.43 -5.72
CA PHE A 172 28.15 0.57 -4.98
C PHE A 172 28.83 -0.74 -4.56
N ILE A 173 29.02 -0.92 -3.24
CA ILE A 173 29.32 -2.22 -2.64
C ILE A 173 27.99 -2.71 -2.02
N PRO A 174 27.33 -3.74 -2.59
CA PRO A 174 25.99 -4.18 -2.16
C PRO A 174 25.86 -4.52 -0.68
N ASP A 175 26.97 -4.89 -0.03
CA ASP A 175 27.00 -5.40 1.34
C ASP A 175 27.25 -4.30 2.41
N ASP A 176 27.49 -3.04 2.01
CA ASP A 176 27.77 -1.94 2.95
C ASP A 176 26.48 -1.16 3.32
N ILE A 177 25.62 -1.82 4.10
CA ILE A 177 24.32 -1.25 4.52
C ILE A 177 24.47 0.03 5.34
N ASP A 178 25.56 0.17 6.11
CA ASP A 178 25.78 1.31 6.99
C ASP A 178 26.09 2.57 6.17
N LYS A 179 26.88 2.45 5.09
CA LYS A 179 27.09 3.56 4.14
C LYS A 179 25.80 3.95 3.43
N ILE A 180 25.01 2.96 2.97
CA ILE A 180 23.71 3.21 2.31
C ILE A 180 22.79 4.01 3.23
N LEU A 181 22.70 3.61 4.51
CA LEU A 181 21.88 4.30 5.50
C LEU A 181 22.37 5.71 5.78
N ALA A 182 23.69 5.92 5.90
CA ALA A 182 24.25 7.24 6.10
C ALA A 182 23.90 8.20 4.95
N ASP A 183 24.12 7.77 3.70
CA ASP A 183 23.79 8.56 2.50
C ASP A 183 22.28 8.82 2.38
N PHE A 184 21.46 7.83 2.75
CA PHE A 184 20.01 7.93 2.79
C PHE A 184 19.53 8.99 3.77
N ILE A 185 20.05 8.97 4.99
CA ILE A 185 19.73 9.94 6.06
C ILE A 185 20.18 11.35 5.63
N ASP A 186 21.42 11.49 5.15
CA ASP A 186 21.98 12.77 4.71
C ASP A 186 21.19 13.39 3.56
N LEU A 187 20.68 12.57 2.63
CA LEU A 187 19.82 13.06 1.56
C LEU A 187 18.48 13.56 2.10
N GLY A 188 17.80 12.79 2.95
CA GLY A 188 16.52 13.20 3.53
C GLY A 188 16.62 14.45 4.41
N MET A 189 17.74 14.65 5.10
CA MET A 189 18.02 15.85 5.91
C MET A 189 18.06 17.14 5.07
N LYS A 190 18.33 17.07 3.76
CA LYS A 190 18.28 18.23 2.85
C LYS A 190 16.86 18.70 2.56
N SER A 191 15.85 17.86 2.78
CA SER A 191 14.47 18.24 2.56
C SER A 191 13.95 19.19 3.65
N ARG A 192 13.21 20.21 3.21
CA ARG A 192 12.45 21.12 4.06
C ARG A 192 10.96 20.78 4.12
N ARG A 193 10.50 19.83 3.30
CA ARG A 193 9.07 19.54 3.16
C ARG A 193 8.88 18.05 2.84
N PRO A 194 8.29 17.27 3.75
CA PRO A 194 8.11 15.84 3.54
C PRO A 194 7.04 15.58 2.48
N ALA A 195 7.26 14.58 1.62
CA ALA A 195 6.21 14.00 0.79
C ALA A 195 5.23 13.20 1.67
N ASN A 196 3.98 13.07 1.24
CA ASN A 196 3.02 12.24 1.96
C ASN A 196 3.21 10.78 1.54
N VAL A 197 3.95 10.01 2.36
CA VAL A 197 4.23 8.59 2.14
C VAL A 197 3.38 7.74 3.08
N ALA A 198 2.58 6.81 2.52
CA ALA A 198 1.82 5.85 3.30
C ALA A 198 2.77 4.85 3.99
N CYS A 199 2.83 4.85 5.32
CA CYS A 199 3.81 4.06 6.08
C CYS A 199 3.25 2.80 6.75
N ARG A 200 1.96 2.48 6.59
CA ARG A 200 1.30 1.40 7.35
C ARG A 200 1.97 0.03 7.25
N CYS A 201 2.55 -0.30 6.10
CA CYS A 201 3.22 -1.58 5.85
C CYS A 201 4.36 -1.39 4.85
N THR A 202 5.46 -2.12 5.01
CA THR A 202 6.64 -2.11 4.11
C THR A 202 6.29 -2.31 2.63
N VAL A 203 5.24 -3.09 2.34
CA VAL A 203 4.79 -3.36 0.97
C VAL A 203 4.03 -2.18 0.38
N PHE A 204 3.16 -1.56 1.19
CA PHE A 204 2.37 -0.40 0.78
C PHE A 204 3.25 0.82 0.55
N THR A 205 4.15 1.07 1.50
CA THR A 205 5.14 2.15 1.43
C THR A 205 5.96 2.07 0.16
N LYS A 206 6.38 0.87 -0.24
CA LYS A 206 7.12 0.66 -1.49
C LYS A 206 6.33 1.07 -2.72
N SER A 207 5.10 0.59 -2.87
CA SER A 207 4.25 0.94 -4.01
C SER A 207 4.05 2.45 -4.10
N ASP A 208 3.73 3.08 -2.96
CA ASP A 208 3.50 4.52 -2.88
C ASP A 208 4.75 5.34 -3.22
N MET A 209 5.91 4.99 -2.65
CA MET A 209 7.19 5.63 -2.95
C MET A 209 7.55 5.55 -4.44
N ILE A 210 7.34 4.39 -5.08
CA ILE A 210 7.62 4.23 -6.51
C ILE A 210 6.69 5.08 -7.36
N HIS A 211 5.41 5.18 -6.99
CA HIS A 211 4.48 6.08 -7.67
C HIS A 211 4.89 7.55 -7.50
N LEU A 212 5.35 7.96 -6.32
CA LEU A 212 5.88 9.31 -6.08
C LEU A 212 7.14 9.56 -6.92
N GLN A 213 8.07 8.60 -7.00
CA GLN A 213 9.27 8.70 -7.86
C GLN A 213 8.91 8.84 -9.33
N ASN A 214 7.96 8.03 -9.83
CA ASN A 214 7.52 8.08 -11.23
C ASN A 214 6.80 9.40 -11.58
N LYS A 215 6.20 10.09 -10.60
CA LYS A 215 5.69 11.47 -10.72
C LYS A 215 6.80 12.53 -10.64
N GLY A 216 8.03 12.10 -10.39
CA GLY A 216 9.20 12.95 -10.25
C GLY A 216 9.31 13.63 -8.89
N GLU A 217 8.61 13.18 -7.85
CA GLU A 217 8.86 13.70 -6.50
C GLU A 217 10.33 13.54 -6.14
N ARG A 218 10.88 14.53 -5.44
CA ARG A 218 12.30 14.56 -5.11
C ARG A 218 12.60 13.47 -4.10
N LEU A 219 13.72 12.77 -4.29
CA LEU A 219 14.07 11.63 -3.45
C LEU A 219 14.24 12.05 -1.98
N GLU A 220 14.82 13.23 -1.72
CA GLU A 220 14.95 13.79 -0.38
C GLU A 220 13.58 14.03 0.31
N ASP A 221 12.56 14.44 -0.44
CA ASP A 221 11.22 14.71 0.09
C ASP A 221 10.51 13.39 0.43
N ILE A 222 10.69 12.35 -0.40
CA ILE A 222 10.19 10.99 -0.15
C ILE A 222 10.85 10.39 1.10
N ILE A 223 12.18 10.50 1.21
CA ILE A 223 12.92 9.97 2.36
C ILE A 223 12.49 10.67 3.66
N TYR A 224 12.34 12.00 3.65
CA TYR A 224 11.83 12.69 4.84
C TYR A 224 10.37 12.31 5.14
N GLY A 225 9.53 12.19 4.11
CA GLY A 225 8.16 11.71 4.23
C GLY A 225 8.04 10.33 4.86
N LEU A 226 8.95 9.42 4.52
CA LEU A 226 9.04 8.08 5.11
C LEU A 226 9.29 8.14 6.63
N HIS A 227 10.23 8.96 7.10
CA HIS A 227 10.55 9.06 8.53
C HIS A 227 9.42 9.73 9.32
N VAL A 228 8.75 10.73 8.73
CA VAL A 228 7.56 11.36 9.30
C VAL A 228 6.40 10.36 9.38
N GLY A 229 6.18 9.56 8.34
CA GLY A 229 5.16 8.52 8.35
C GLY A 229 5.47 7.39 9.33
N ASN A 230 6.74 7.02 9.50
CA ASN A 230 7.19 6.05 10.50
C ASN A 230 6.94 6.56 11.94
N ALA A 231 7.25 7.83 12.22
CA ALA A 231 6.91 8.47 13.49
C ALA A 231 5.39 8.53 13.71
N ARG A 232 4.62 8.85 12.67
CA ARG A 232 3.15 8.86 12.72
C ARG A 232 2.57 7.50 13.09
N ASN A 233 3.09 6.42 12.50
CA ASN A 233 2.67 5.07 12.85
C ASN A 233 2.97 4.74 14.32
N TYR A 234 4.13 5.16 14.83
CA TYR A 234 4.44 5.00 16.25
C TYR A 234 3.41 5.70 17.13
N MET A 235 3.05 6.95 16.76
CA MET A 235 2.02 7.71 17.48
C MET A 235 0.67 7.01 17.46
N SER A 236 0.20 6.50 16.31
CA SER A 236 -1.12 5.87 16.24
C SER A 236 -1.18 4.48 16.90
N THR A 237 -0.14 3.67 16.75
CA THR A 237 -0.16 2.25 17.15
C THR A 237 0.42 1.96 18.53
N ILE A 238 1.40 2.76 18.99
CA ILE A 238 2.10 2.52 20.26
C ILE A 238 1.68 3.53 21.32
N VAL A 239 1.67 4.83 20.98
CA VAL A 239 1.28 5.90 21.92
C VAL A 239 -0.23 5.98 22.06
N SER A 240 -0.96 5.90 20.95
CA SER A 240 -2.41 5.99 20.88
C SER A 240 -2.94 7.30 21.51
N ASP A 241 -3.70 7.25 22.61
CA ASP A 241 -4.27 8.41 23.30
C ASP A 241 -3.43 8.88 24.50
N ARG A 242 -2.27 8.26 24.74
CA ARG A 242 -1.48 8.53 25.93
C ARG A 242 -0.73 9.86 25.83
N VAL A 243 -0.71 10.57 26.96
CA VAL A 243 0.15 11.71 27.15
C VAL A 243 1.53 11.20 27.57
N LEU A 244 2.56 11.56 26.80
CA LEU A 244 3.94 11.23 27.14
C LEU A 244 4.49 12.31 28.06
N GLU A 245 5.07 11.89 29.19
CA GLU A 245 5.65 12.80 30.17
C GLU A 245 7.15 13.00 29.94
N GLU A 246 7.60 14.25 30.05
CA GLU A 246 9.02 14.58 30.01
C GLU A 246 9.70 14.31 31.37
N PRO A 247 10.99 13.93 31.40
CA PRO A 247 11.90 13.74 30.26
C PRO A 247 11.62 12.47 29.44
N ILE A 248 11.67 12.61 28.11
CA ILE A 248 11.48 11.51 27.15
C ILE A 248 12.84 11.09 26.58
N LEU A 249 13.25 9.84 26.84
CA LEU A 249 14.44 9.24 26.22
C LEU A 249 14.07 8.50 24.94
N PHE A 250 14.91 8.62 23.91
CA PHE A 250 14.84 7.84 22.68
C PHE A 250 16.06 6.92 22.56
N ILE A 251 15.83 5.61 22.64
CA ILE A 251 16.85 4.57 22.72
C ILE A 251 16.68 3.52 21.61
N GLY A 252 17.67 2.63 21.46
CA GLY A 252 17.70 1.59 20.43
C GLY A 252 18.38 2.05 19.14
N GLY A 253 18.58 1.13 18.19
CA GLY A 253 19.36 1.38 16.97
C GLY A 253 18.85 2.55 16.13
N LEU A 254 17.55 2.81 16.10
CA LEU A 254 16.97 3.89 15.30
C LEU A 254 17.21 5.29 15.90
N SER A 255 17.61 5.36 17.18
CA SER A 255 18.04 6.62 17.81
C SER A 255 19.32 7.22 17.20
N LEU A 256 20.12 6.40 16.48
CA LEU A 256 21.27 6.86 15.69
C LEU A 256 20.87 7.57 14.39
N ASN A 257 19.61 7.45 13.95
CA ASN A 257 19.12 8.08 12.73
C ASN A 257 18.65 9.52 13.01
N ASP A 258 19.51 10.49 12.72
CA ASP A 258 19.24 11.93 12.92
C ASP A 258 17.94 12.42 12.26
N LEU A 259 17.55 11.82 11.13
CA LEU A 259 16.32 12.17 10.42
C LEU A 259 15.07 11.61 11.12
N GLN A 260 15.16 10.41 11.69
CA GLN A 260 14.10 9.87 12.55
C GLN A 260 13.97 10.68 13.84
N VAL A 261 15.10 11.05 14.46
CA VAL A 261 15.12 11.93 15.64
C VAL A 261 14.47 13.28 15.31
N LYS A 262 14.78 13.86 14.15
CA LYS A 262 14.12 15.09 13.66
C LYS A 262 12.61 14.90 13.51
N ALA A 263 12.15 13.77 12.95
CA ALA A 263 10.74 13.48 12.79
C ALA A 263 10.00 13.36 14.14
N PHE A 264 10.60 12.69 15.14
CA PHE A 264 10.01 12.63 16.49
C PHE A 264 10.03 13.96 17.23
N ARG A 265 11.04 14.82 16.99
CA ARG A 265 11.09 16.16 17.58
C ARG A 265 9.98 17.09 17.10
N GLU A 266 9.31 16.78 15.98
CA GLU A 266 8.08 17.48 15.60
C GLU A 266 6.91 17.20 16.55
N TYR A 267 6.90 16.02 17.18
CA TYR A 267 5.91 15.64 18.20
C TYR A 267 6.40 16.00 19.62
N PHE A 268 7.68 15.79 19.90
CA PHE A 268 8.29 15.93 21.22
C PHE A 268 9.53 16.83 21.15
N ALA A 269 9.36 18.14 21.29
CA ALA A 269 10.47 19.09 21.20
C ALA A 269 11.59 18.81 22.23
N GLY A 270 11.23 18.29 23.41
CA GLY A 270 12.15 17.90 24.49
C GLY A 270 12.78 16.51 24.35
N LEU A 271 12.63 15.80 23.23
CA LEU A 271 13.16 14.44 23.05
C LEU A 271 14.68 14.37 23.22
N ILE A 272 15.13 13.50 24.13
CA ILE A 272 16.53 13.31 24.48
C ILE A 272 17.02 11.99 23.88
N VAL A 273 18.11 12.03 23.12
CA VAL A 273 18.87 10.82 22.76
C VAL A 273 20.02 10.72 23.77
N PRO A 274 20.03 9.75 24.69
CA PRO A 274 21.04 9.64 25.74
C PRO A 274 22.39 9.16 25.19
N PRO A 275 23.49 9.31 25.96
CA PRO A 275 24.71 8.55 25.68
C PRO A 275 24.43 7.05 25.80
N TYR A 276 25.18 6.22 25.08
CA TYR A 276 25.00 4.76 25.05
C TYR A 276 23.61 4.30 24.59
N ASN A 277 22.91 5.11 23.78
CA ASN A 277 21.51 4.91 23.40
C ASN A 277 21.19 3.52 22.82
N THR A 278 22.12 2.86 22.12
CA THR A 278 21.95 1.51 21.58
C THR A 278 22.22 0.41 22.61
N SER A 279 22.94 0.72 23.68
CA SER A 279 23.46 -0.25 24.65
C SER A 279 22.76 -0.17 26.01
N ILE A 280 21.68 0.61 26.12
CA ILE A 280 20.93 0.79 27.38
C ILE A 280 20.37 -0.55 27.92
N GLY A 281 19.91 -1.45 27.05
CA GLY A 281 19.49 -2.79 27.44
C GLY A 281 20.65 -3.60 28.04
N ALA A 282 21.81 -3.61 27.35
CA ALA A 282 23.03 -4.25 27.84
C ALA A 282 23.49 -3.66 29.19
N LEU A 283 23.42 -2.35 29.38
CA LEU A 283 23.73 -1.70 30.65
C LEU A 283 22.79 -2.18 31.76
N GLY A 284 21.49 -2.25 31.51
CA GLY A 284 20.51 -2.66 32.50
C GLY A 284 20.68 -4.10 32.97
N VAL A 285 20.96 -5.04 32.07
CA VAL A 285 21.20 -6.44 32.49
C VAL A 285 22.50 -6.58 33.28
N ALA A 286 23.54 -5.81 32.94
CA ALA A 286 24.77 -5.76 33.73
C ALA A 286 24.54 -5.20 35.14
N LEU A 287 23.75 -4.13 35.25
CA LEU A 287 23.35 -3.53 36.53
C LEU A 287 22.52 -4.51 37.38
N GLY A 288 21.53 -5.17 36.77
CA GLY A 288 20.69 -6.15 37.46
C GLY A 288 21.51 -7.34 38.00
N ALA A 289 22.50 -7.80 37.23
CA ALA A 289 23.41 -8.86 37.66
C ALA A 289 24.32 -8.43 38.82
N LEU A 290 24.85 -7.20 38.78
CA LEU A 290 25.64 -6.63 39.87
C LEU A 290 24.80 -6.48 41.16
N GLU A 291 23.58 -5.98 41.06
CA GLU A 291 22.67 -5.79 42.21
C GLU A 291 22.24 -7.10 42.84
N SER A 292 22.18 -8.17 42.03
CA SER A 292 21.80 -9.52 42.47
C SER A 292 23.00 -10.42 42.82
N ASP A 293 24.23 -9.89 42.80
CA ASP A 293 25.51 -10.64 42.96
C ASP A 293 25.58 -11.92 42.11
N ILE A 294 25.06 -11.85 40.89
CA ILE A 294 25.02 -12.98 39.95
C ILE A 294 26.41 -13.21 39.39
N LYS A 295 26.86 -14.46 39.43
CA LYS A 295 28.15 -14.92 38.92
C LYS A 295 27.94 -15.97 37.84
N GLY A 296 28.64 -15.83 36.73
CA GLY A 296 28.52 -16.74 35.60
C GLY A 296 29.46 -16.37 34.47
N ARG A 297 30.38 -17.28 34.13
CA ARG A 297 31.29 -17.11 32.99
C ARG A 297 30.81 -17.97 31.84
N VAL A 298 30.98 -17.45 30.62
CA VAL A 298 30.68 -18.18 29.39
C VAL A 298 31.91 -19.00 28.99
N ASP A 299 31.75 -20.32 28.84
CA ASP A 299 32.80 -21.17 28.28
C ASP A 299 32.81 -21.08 26.74
N LEU A 300 33.92 -20.59 26.18
CA LEU A 300 34.13 -20.51 24.72
C LEU A 300 34.12 -21.90 24.05
N GLY A 301 34.44 -22.97 24.78
CA GLY A 301 34.36 -24.34 24.30
C GLY A 301 32.92 -24.81 24.07
N ALA A 302 32.01 -24.47 24.99
CA ALA A 302 30.58 -24.75 24.87
C ALA A 302 29.96 -23.99 23.68
N LEU A 303 30.34 -22.73 23.48
CA LEU A 303 29.85 -21.87 22.40
C LEU A 303 30.31 -22.34 21.00
N LYS A 304 31.48 -23.01 20.91
CA LYS A 304 31.94 -23.66 19.68
C LYS A 304 31.30 -25.03 19.43
N ALA A 305 30.81 -25.70 20.49
CA ALA A 305 30.23 -27.04 20.41
C ALA A 305 28.71 -27.04 20.13
N THR A 306 28.00 -25.96 20.47
CA THR A 306 26.57 -25.77 20.15
C THR A 306 26.33 -25.49 18.66
N GLY A 307 27.32 -24.93 17.96
CA GLY A 307 27.31 -24.81 16.51
C GLY A 307 27.50 -26.18 15.84
N PHE A 308 26.61 -26.52 14.90
CA PHE A 308 26.64 -27.70 14.02
C PHE A 308 26.06 -29.02 14.58
N LYS A 309 24.73 -29.13 14.48
CA LYS A 309 23.93 -30.30 14.02
C LYS A 309 22.69 -30.52 14.88
N HIS A 310 21.57 -29.94 14.47
CA HIS A 310 20.27 -30.48 14.78
C HIS A 310 19.54 -30.86 13.50
N GLU A 311 19.00 -32.09 13.43
CA GLU A 311 18.06 -32.47 12.39
C GLU A 311 16.77 -31.65 12.59
N VAL A 312 16.56 -30.68 11.71
CA VAL A 312 15.37 -29.82 11.77
C VAL A 312 14.21 -30.52 11.11
N SER A 313 13.18 -30.86 11.89
CA SER A 313 11.90 -31.33 11.35
C SER A 313 11.08 -30.14 10.85
N VAL A 314 11.22 -29.78 9.57
CA VAL A 314 10.38 -28.79 8.88
C VAL A 314 9.49 -29.46 7.82
N PRO A 315 8.26 -28.94 7.58
CA PRO A 315 7.43 -29.39 6.47
C PRO A 315 8.12 -29.15 5.12
N VAL A 316 8.10 -30.15 4.25
CA VAL A 316 8.75 -30.10 2.92
C VAL A 316 7.74 -30.17 1.77
N ALA A 317 8.12 -29.63 0.62
CA ALA A 317 7.40 -29.70 -0.64
C ALA A 317 8.13 -30.63 -1.64
N PRO A 318 7.48 -31.03 -2.75
CA PRO A 318 8.14 -31.81 -3.79
C PRO A 318 9.36 -31.10 -4.38
N ARG A 319 10.30 -31.86 -4.94
CA ARG A 319 11.48 -31.32 -5.63
C ARG A 319 11.07 -30.48 -6.84
N LEU A 320 11.78 -29.37 -7.06
CA LEU A 320 11.62 -28.54 -8.26
C LEU A 320 12.30 -29.19 -9.46
N GLU A 321 11.51 -29.59 -10.46
CA GLU A 321 11.98 -30.15 -11.72
C GLU A 321 10.99 -29.79 -12.84
N LEU A 322 11.48 -29.54 -14.05
CA LEU A 322 10.65 -29.30 -15.24
C LEU A 322 10.48 -30.61 -16.00
N LYS A 323 9.26 -31.13 -16.10
CA LYS A 323 8.95 -32.38 -16.81
C LYS A 323 8.18 -32.14 -18.11
N GLN A 324 7.27 -31.18 -18.12
CA GLN A 324 6.32 -30.97 -19.20
C GLN A 324 6.54 -29.63 -19.93
N THR A 325 6.97 -28.59 -19.20
CA THR A 325 7.15 -27.24 -19.75
C THR A 325 8.46 -27.13 -20.52
N ALA A 326 8.36 -26.78 -21.80
CA ALA A 326 9.52 -26.39 -22.59
C ALA A 326 10.02 -25.00 -22.16
N PHE A 327 11.28 -24.91 -21.72
CA PHE A 327 11.88 -23.65 -21.27
C PHE A 327 12.96 -23.17 -22.25
N PRO A 328 12.83 -21.98 -22.86
CA PRO A 328 13.89 -21.41 -23.69
C PRO A 328 15.11 -21.01 -22.85
N GLU A 329 16.26 -21.64 -23.12
CA GLU A 329 17.54 -21.37 -22.43
C GLU A 329 18.08 -19.96 -22.69
N THR A 330 17.82 -19.41 -23.87
CA THR A 330 18.20 -18.05 -24.25
C THR A 330 17.01 -17.27 -24.80
N ASN A 331 16.98 -15.99 -24.47
CA ASN A 331 16.08 -15.01 -25.04
C ASN A 331 16.83 -14.04 -25.97
N GLU A 332 18.01 -14.37 -26.46
CA GLU A 332 18.70 -13.50 -27.42
C GLU A 332 17.93 -13.43 -28.76
N VAL A 333 17.83 -12.23 -29.31
CA VAL A 333 17.29 -12.02 -30.66
C VAL A 333 18.38 -12.39 -31.67
N GLN A 334 18.05 -13.23 -32.64
CA GLN A 334 18.99 -13.59 -33.70
C GLN A 334 19.34 -12.35 -34.52
N LYS A 335 20.64 -12.10 -34.73
CA LYS A 335 21.10 -10.96 -35.54
C LYS A 335 20.69 -11.16 -37.00
N MET A 336 19.68 -10.41 -37.44
CA MET A 336 19.23 -10.40 -38.84
C MET A 336 20.00 -9.36 -39.66
N SER A 337 20.27 -9.67 -40.92
CA SER A 337 20.84 -8.71 -41.88
C SER A 337 19.76 -7.69 -42.29
N LEU A 338 19.66 -6.57 -41.57
CA LEU A 338 18.74 -5.48 -41.89
C LEU A 338 19.12 -4.78 -43.20
N ARG A 339 18.16 -4.62 -44.12
CA ARG A 339 18.30 -3.77 -45.31
C ARG A 339 18.32 -2.30 -44.89
N LYS A 340 18.88 -1.44 -45.73
CA LYS A 340 18.89 0.02 -45.46
C LYS A 340 17.45 0.55 -45.46
N ARG A 341 17.05 1.24 -44.39
CA ARG A 341 15.71 1.79 -44.14
C ARG A 341 14.58 0.75 -44.00
N THR A 342 14.84 -0.37 -43.33
CA THR A 342 13.75 -1.30 -42.93
C THR A 342 12.70 -0.55 -42.13
N ARG A 343 11.42 -0.67 -42.50
CA ARG A 343 10.29 -0.06 -41.77
C ARG A 343 10.05 -0.86 -40.49
N VAL A 344 9.93 -0.17 -39.35
CA VAL A 344 9.83 -0.81 -38.04
C VAL A 344 8.83 -0.10 -37.13
N TYR A 345 8.27 -0.85 -36.19
CA TYR A 345 7.36 -0.36 -35.17
C TYR A 345 8.01 -0.53 -33.80
N LEU A 346 7.96 0.52 -32.98
CA LEU A 346 8.57 0.55 -31.65
C LEU A 346 7.48 0.53 -30.57
N GLY A 347 7.44 -0.53 -29.78
CA GLY A 347 6.65 -0.56 -28.55
C GLY A 347 7.55 -0.38 -27.34
N ILE A 348 7.12 0.43 -26.39
CA ILE A 348 7.83 0.66 -25.12
C ILE A 348 6.89 0.37 -23.95
N ASP A 349 7.25 -0.61 -23.13
CA ASP A 349 6.55 -0.94 -21.89
C ASP A 349 7.28 -0.29 -20.71
N VAL A 350 6.65 0.73 -20.14
CA VAL A 350 7.17 1.53 -19.04
C VAL A 350 6.55 1.04 -17.74
N GLY A 351 7.08 -0.05 -17.23
CA GLY A 351 6.71 -0.61 -15.93
C GLY A 351 7.24 0.22 -14.76
N SER A 352 6.65 -0.01 -13.58
CA SER A 352 7.04 0.65 -12.33
C SER A 352 8.47 0.31 -11.91
N THR A 353 8.91 -0.92 -12.17
CA THR A 353 10.26 -1.42 -11.84
C THR A 353 11.20 -1.51 -13.04
N THR A 354 10.67 -1.77 -14.23
CA THR A 354 11.46 -2.01 -15.45
C THR A 354 10.85 -1.34 -16.66
N THR A 355 11.70 -0.74 -17.49
CA THR A 355 11.34 -0.21 -18.81
C THR A 355 11.88 -1.15 -19.87
N LYS A 356 11.03 -1.51 -20.84
CA LYS A 356 11.39 -2.39 -21.95
C LYS A 356 11.02 -1.77 -23.27
N TYR A 357 11.69 -2.17 -24.34
CA TYR A 357 11.15 -1.99 -25.69
C TYR A 357 11.28 -3.25 -26.52
N ALA A 358 10.39 -3.34 -27.52
CA ALA A 358 10.48 -4.28 -28.62
C ALA A 358 10.38 -3.48 -29.92
N LEU A 359 11.36 -3.71 -30.81
CA LEU A 359 11.39 -3.17 -32.15
C LEU A 359 11.04 -4.31 -33.10
N ILE A 360 9.94 -4.16 -33.85
CA ILE A 360 9.46 -5.19 -34.77
C ILE A 360 9.48 -4.70 -36.22
N ASP A 361 9.67 -5.62 -37.16
CA ASP A 361 9.53 -5.35 -38.59
C ASP A 361 8.06 -5.46 -39.06
N GLU A 362 7.83 -5.34 -40.36
CA GLU A 362 6.49 -5.45 -40.95
C GLU A 362 5.88 -6.86 -40.84
N ASN A 363 6.71 -7.89 -40.66
CA ASN A 363 6.29 -9.28 -40.45
C ASN A 363 6.08 -9.63 -38.97
N ARG A 364 6.14 -8.63 -38.08
CA ARG A 364 6.01 -8.77 -36.61
C ARG A 364 7.12 -9.62 -35.98
N GLU A 365 8.28 -9.71 -36.62
CA GLU A 365 9.47 -10.32 -36.03
C GLU A 365 10.21 -9.28 -35.16
N ILE A 366 10.62 -9.68 -33.95
CA ILE A 366 11.42 -8.81 -33.08
C ILE A 366 12.84 -8.73 -33.63
N ILE A 367 13.25 -7.55 -34.09
CA ILE A 367 14.59 -7.30 -34.64
C ILE A 367 15.58 -6.77 -33.58
N HIS A 368 15.06 -6.10 -32.55
CA HIS A 368 15.85 -5.56 -31.45
C HIS A 368 14.97 -5.37 -30.22
N LYS A 369 15.55 -5.47 -29.03
CA LYS A 369 14.83 -5.31 -27.77
C LYS A 369 15.79 -4.91 -26.65
N ALA A 370 15.23 -4.36 -25.59
CA ALA A 370 15.95 -4.19 -24.33
C ALA A 370 15.01 -4.34 -23.14
N TYR A 371 15.56 -4.77 -22.01
CA TYR A 371 14.91 -4.88 -20.72
C TYR A 371 15.83 -4.30 -19.66
N VAL A 372 15.44 -3.18 -19.04
CA VAL A 372 16.29 -2.48 -18.05
C VAL A 372 15.47 -2.01 -16.84
N PRO A 373 16.09 -1.84 -15.66
CA PRO A 373 15.43 -1.24 -14.50
C PRO A 373 15.01 0.22 -14.75
N THR A 374 13.78 0.61 -14.37
CA THR A 374 13.25 1.99 -14.51
C THR A 374 13.92 2.98 -13.56
N GLN A 375 14.37 2.50 -12.38
CA GLN A 375 15.02 3.29 -11.33
C GLN A 375 14.26 4.56 -10.92
N GLY A 376 12.91 4.55 -11.01
CA GLY A 376 12.07 5.72 -10.75
C GLY A 376 12.30 6.90 -11.70
N LYS A 377 13.00 6.70 -12.82
CA LYS A 377 13.39 7.74 -13.79
C LYS A 377 12.91 7.37 -15.20
N PRO A 378 11.59 7.23 -15.44
CA PRO A 378 11.04 6.63 -16.67
C PRO A 378 11.51 7.32 -17.96
N ILE A 379 11.54 8.65 -18.00
CA ILE A 379 11.98 9.40 -19.19
C ILE A 379 13.49 9.23 -19.42
N LYS A 380 14.31 9.39 -18.37
CA LYS A 380 15.78 9.26 -18.49
C LYS A 380 16.20 7.85 -18.94
N VAL A 381 15.56 6.81 -18.39
CA VAL A 381 15.79 5.43 -18.82
C VAL A 381 15.35 5.23 -20.26
N THR A 382 14.19 5.77 -20.65
CA THR A 382 13.74 5.75 -22.05
C THR A 382 14.75 6.41 -22.98
N GLN A 383 15.31 7.57 -22.62
CA GLN A 383 16.36 8.23 -23.41
C GLN A 383 17.58 7.33 -23.62
N GLY A 384 18.05 6.65 -22.56
CA GLY A 384 19.14 5.68 -22.67
C GLY A 384 18.82 4.51 -23.61
N LEU A 385 17.58 4.01 -23.57
CA LEU A 385 17.11 2.97 -24.49
C LEU A 385 17.06 3.46 -25.94
N LEU A 386 16.61 4.70 -26.18
CA LEU A 386 16.61 5.30 -27.51
C LEU A 386 18.03 5.53 -28.05
N MET A 387 19.00 5.87 -27.18
CA MET A 387 20.41 5.94 -27.55
C MET A 387 20.93 4.57 -28.03
N CYS A 388 20.60 3.48 -27.31
CA CYS A 388 20.93 2.11 -27.73
C CYS A 388 20.34 1.79 -29.12
N ILE A 389 19.06 2.12 -29.37
CA ILE A 389 18.45 1.94 -30.70
C ILE A 389 19.20 2.72 -31.77
N ARG A 390 19.50 4.01 -31.52
CA ARG A 390 20.21 4.88 -32.47
C ARG A 390 21.59 4.29 -32.82
N ASP A 391 22.34 3.88 -31.80
CA ASP A 391 23.74 3.49 -31.94
C ASP A 391 23.88 2.08 -32.55
N GLU A 392 22.96 1.15 -32.25
CA GLU A 392 23.07 -0.23 -32.74
C GLU A 392 22.37 -0.47 -34.09
N VAL A 393 21.21 0.16 -34.34
CA VAL A 393 20.38 -0.11 -35.53
C VAL A 393 19.85 1.13 -36.25
N GLY A 394 20.04 2.34 -35.70
CA GLY A 394 19.39 3.57 -36.15
C GLY A 394 19.55 3.90 -37.63
N GLU A 395 20.75 3.73 -38.20
CA GLU A 395 21.01 4.02 -39.62
C GLU A 395 20.33 3.04 -40.59
N LYS A 396 19.93 1.86 -40.09
CA LYS A 396 19.35 0.77 -40.89
C LYS A 396 17.83 0.78 -40.88
N ILE A 397 17.19 1.51 -39.97
CA ILE A 397 15.74 1.45 -39.74
C ILE A 397 15.03 2.78 -40.01
N LYS A 398 13.72 2.72 -40.30
CA LYS A 398 12.79 3.85 -40.24
C LYS A 398 11.66 3.48 -39.27
N ILE A 399 11.60 4.15 -38.13
CA ILE A 399 10.48 3.99 -37.19
C ILE A 399 9.25 4.62 -37.83
N VAL A 400 8.24 3.80 -38.13
CA VAL A 400 7.00 4.22 -38.79
C VAL A 400 5.80 4.23 -37.86
N GLY A 401 5.94 3.72 -36.63
CA GLY A 401 4.92 3.81 -35.59
C GLY A 401 5.51 3.55 -34.21
N THR A 402 4.95 4.22 -33.20
CA THR A 402 5.39 4.14 -31.81
C THR A 402 4.22 3.95 -30.85
N ALA A 403 4.37 2.99 -29.95
CA ALA A 403 3.40 2.70 -28.91
C ALA A 403 4.04 2.74 -27.53
N THR A 404 3.25 3.13 -26.53
CA THR A 404 3.65 3.05 -25.12
C THR A 404 2.60 2.29 -24.31
N THR A 405 3.07 1.47 -23.37
CA THR A 405 2.24 0.71 -22.43
C THR A 405 2.90 0.65 -21.04
N GLY A 406 2.26 -0.01 -20.08
CA GLY A 406 2.69 -0.07 -18.68
C GLY A 406 2.24 1.14 -17.85
N SER A 407 2.64 1.16 -16.58
CA SER A 407 2.22 2.19 -15.61
C SER A 407 2.70 3.62 -15.93
N GLY A 408 3.83 3.77 -16.62
CA GLY A 408 4.41 5.06 -17.03
C GLY A 408 4.10 5.47 -18.47
N ARG A 409 3.17 4.76 -19.14
CA ARG A 409 2.86 4.92 -20.56
C ARG A 409 2.49 6.34 -20.95
N ASN A 410 1.69 7.04 -20.15
CA ASN A 410 1.22 8.37 -20.48
C ASN A 410 2.39 9.37 -20.47
N VAL A 411 3.28 9.27 -19.47
CA VAL A 411 4.47 10.13 -19.32
C VAL A 411 5.40 9.99 -20.51
N VAL A 412 5.74 8.75 -20.85
CA VAL A 412 6.66 8.47 -21.96
C VAL A 412 5.96 8.68 -23.31
N GLY A 413 4.67 8.39 -23.42
CA GLY A 413 3.87 8.60 -24.61
C GLY A 413 3.79 10.08 -25.01
N ASP A 414 3.57 10.98 -24.05
CA ASP A 414 3.62 12.42 -24.29
C ASP A 414 5.04 12.89 -24.67
N PHE A 415 6.04 12.41 -23.92
CA PHE A 415 7.45 12.72 -24.15
C PHE A 415 7.89 12.36 -25.58
N LEU A 416 7.52 11.18 -26.08
CA LEU A 416 7.87 10.70 -27.43
C LEU A 416 6.93 11.23 -28.52
N ASN A 417 5.76 11.74 -28.15
CA ASN A 417 4.63 11.91 -29.06
C ASN A 417 4.16 10.59 -29.69
N ALA A 418 3.99 9.55 -28.86
CA ALA A 418 3.59 8.23 -29.31
C ALA A 418 2.27 8.26 -30.10
N ASP A 419 2.19 7.42 -31.12
CA ASP A 419 1.01 7.24 -31.99
C ASP A 419 -0.12 6.52 -31.26
N LEU A 420 0.26 5.63 -30.34
CA LEU A 420 -0.64 4.83 -29.54
C LEU A 420 -0.18 4.76 -28.08
N VAL A 421 -1.12 4.95 -27.17
CA VAL A 421 -0.92 4.70 -25.73
C VAL A 421 -2.01 3.72 -25.32
N ILE A 422 -1.63 2.53 -24.86
CA ILE A 422 -2.55 1.44 -24.51
C ILE A 422 -2.21 0.86 -23.15
N ASP A 423 -3.21 0.35 -22.45
CA ASP A 423 -2.99 -0.34 -21.18
C ASP A 423 -2.20 -1.65 -21.38
N GLU A 424 -1.58 -2.10 -20.30
CA GLU A 424 -0.69 -3.26 -20.29
C GLU A 424 -1.43 -4.60 -20.43
N ILE A 425 -2.69 -4.70 -20.00
CA ILE A 425 -3.46 -5.94 -20.09
C ILE A 425 -3.77 -6.21 -21.56
N THR A 426 -4.25 -5.19 -22.28
CA THR A 426 -4.49 -5.27 -23.73
C THR A 426 -3.20 -5.57 -24.50
N ALA A 427 -2.10 -4.88 -24.16
CA ALA A 427 -0.81 -5.10 -24.81
C ALA A 427 -0.30 -6.54 -24.59
N HIS A 428 -0.31 -7.04 -23.36
CA HIS A 428 0.11 -8.42 -23.07
C HIS A 428 -0.78 -9.46 -23.74
N ALA A 429 -2.10 -9.27 -23.74
CA ALA A 429 -3.02 -10.17 -24.39
C ALA A 429 -2.79 -10.22 -25.91
N ARG A 430 -2.63 -9.06 -26.56
CA ARG A 430 -2.36 -9.01 -28.00
C ARG A 430 -1.04 -9.68 -28.37
N GLY A 431 0.02 -9.43 -27.60
CA GLY A 431 1.31 -10.08 -27.79
C GLY A 431 1.24 -11.60 -27.58
N ALA A 432 0.46 -12.06 -26.61
CA ALA A 432 0.29 -13.49 -26.34
C ALA A 432 -0.49 -14.21 -27.44
N THR A 433 -1.56 -13.61 -27.95
CA THR A 433 -2.40 -14.19 -29.01
C THR A 433 -1.71 -14.19 -30.36
N GLU A 434 -0.76 -13.28 -30.59
CA GLU A 434 0.12 -13.32 -31.76
C GLU A 434 1.05 -14.52 -31.73
N ILE A 435 1.61 -14.84 -30.57
CA ILE A 435 2.52 -15.99 -30.42
C ILE A 435 1.74 -17.31 -30.41
N CYS A 436 0.60 -17.35 -29.75
CA CYS A 436 -0.23 -18.54 -29.60
C CYS A 436 -1.72 -18.16 -29.63
N PRO A 437 -2.39 -18.27 -30.79
CA PRO A 437 -3.82 -17.93 -30.90
C PRO A 437 -4.73 -18.74 -29.98
N GLU A 438 -4.32 -19.95 -29.59
CA GLU A 438 -5.04 -20.84 -28.67
C GLU A 438 -4.82 -20.50 -27.18
N VAL A 439 -4.06 -19.45 -26.84
CA VAL A 439 -3.86 -19.07 -25.43
C VAL A 439 -5.19 -18.66 -24.82
N ASP A 440 -5.50 -19.24 -23.65
CA ASP A 440 -6.76 -18.95 -22.95
C ASP A 440 -6.53 -18.28 -21.59
N THR A 441 -5.32 -18.40 -21.04
CA THR A 441 -4.97 -17.90 -19.72
C THR A 441 -3.57 -17.31 -19.75
N ILE A 442 -3.41 -16.08 -19.25
CA ILE A 442 -2.10 -15.48 -19.03
C ILE A 442 -1.89 -15.31 -17.54
N PHE A 443 -0.77 -15.85 -17.07
CA PHE A 443 -0.19 -15.49 -15.79
C PHE A 443 0.95 -14.50 -16.04
N GLU A 444 0.84 -13.29 -15.52
CA GLU A 444 1.92 -12.30 -15.59
C GLU A 444 2.32 -11.93 -14.16
N ILE A 445 3.58 -12.17 -13.82
CA ILE A 445 4.13 -11.73 -12.53
C ILE A 445 5.16 -10.65 -12.82
N GLY A 446 4.78 -9.41 -12.56
CA GLY A 446 5.63 -8.24 -12.70
C GLY A 446 6.56 -8.04 -11.51
N GLY A 447 7.16 -6.85 -11.46
CA GLY A 447 7.99 -6.43 -10.33
C GLY A 447 7.18 -6.03 -9.11
N GLN A 448 6.08 -5.27 -9.27
CA GLN A 448 5.24 -4.76 -8.17
C GLN A 448 3.82 -5.32 -8.18
N ASP A 449 3.38 -5.74 -9.36
CA ASP A 449 2.04 -6.20 -9.60
C ASP A 449 2.07 -7.58 -10.26
N SER A 450 0.95 -8.25 -10.21
CA SER A 450 0.76 -9.55 -10.82
C SER A 450 -0.66 -9.61 -11.35
N LYS A 451 -0.79 -10.17 -12.54
CA LYS A 451 -2.01 -10.11 -13.33
C LYS A 451 -2.42 -11.49 -13.77
N TYR A 452 -3.72 -11.70 -13.71
CA TYR A 452 -4.41 -12.81 -14.36
C TYR A 452 -5.20 -12.22 -15.52
N ILE A 453 -5.12 -12.85 -16.70
CA ILE A 453 -5.92 -12.46 -17.87
C ILE A 453 -6.56 -13.72 -18.46
N SER A 454 -7.88 -13.72 -18.59
CA SER A 454 -8.64 -14.73 -19.32
C SER A 454 -8.85 -14.24 -20.75
N ILE A 455 -8.54 -15.09 -21.72
CA ILE A 455 -8.68 -14.81 -23.14
C ILE A 455 -9.75 -15.73 -23.73
N SER A 456 -10.63 -15.15 -24.55
CA SER A 456 -11.59 -15.87 -25.38
C SER A 456 -11.61 -15.25 -26.76
N ASN A 457 -11.55 -16.07 -27.80
CA ASN A 457 -11.54 -15.62 -29.19
C ASN A 457 -10.46 -14.55 -29.45
N THR A 458 -9.27 -14.70 -28.87
CA THR A 458 -8.15 -13.75 -28.94
C THR A 458 -8.34 -12.41 -28.21
N TYR A 459 -9.46 -12.19 -27.53
CA TYR A 459 -9.73 -10.97 -26.77
C TYR A 459 -9.73 -11.23 -25.24
N PRO A 460 -9.22 -10.29 -24.42
CA PRO A 460 -9.43 -10.30 -22.98
C PRO A 460 -10.92 -10.22 -22.63
N VAL A 461 -11.39 -11.16 -21.81
CA VAL A 461 -12.78 -11.22 -21.33
C VAL A 461 -12.91 -11.17 -19.81
N ASP A 462 -11.83 -11.45 -19.09
CA ASP A 462 -11.74 -11.26 -17.63
C ASP A 462 -10.29 -10.96 -17.27
N PHE A 463 -10.09 -10.22 -16.19
CA PHE A 463 -8.78 -9.99 -15.63
C PHE A 463 -8.86 -9.78 -14.10
N ASP A 464 -7.73 -10.02 -13.44
CA ASP A 464 -7.53 -9.51 -12.09
C ASP A 464 -6.09 -9.07 -11.90
N MET A 465 -5.90 -8.18 -10.94
CA MET A 465 -4.59 -7.73 -10.51
C MET A 465 -4.58 -7.70 -8.99
N ASN A 466 -3.44 -8.06 -8.38
CA ASN A 466 -3.23 -7.90 -6.95
C ASN A 466 -3.70 -6.51 -6.48
N LYS A 467 -4.70 -6.46 -5.58
CA LYS A 467 -5.47 -5.23 -5.31
C LYS A 467 -4.59 -4.04 -4.92
N VAL A 468 -3.76 -4.23 -3.89
CA VAL A 468 -2.88 -3.18 -3.34
C VAL A 468 -1.50 -3.73 -2.91
N CYS A 469 -1.38 -5.03 -2.64
CA CYS A 469 -0.21 -5.64 -2.03
C CYS A 469 0.73 -6.27 -3.06
N ALA A 470 1.99 -5.82 -3.13
CA ALA A 470 3.05 -6.42 -3.96
C ALA A 470 3.63 -7.74 -3.40
N ALA A 471 2.96 -8.36 -2.43
CA ALA A 471 3.37 -9.67 -1.93
C ALA A 471 3.26 -10.72 -3.06
N GLY A 472 4.27 -11.60 -3.17
CA GLY A 472 4.29 -12.63 -4.22
C GLY A 472 4.73 -12.14 -5.60
N THR A 473 5.39 -10.98 -5.71
CA THR A 473 5.87 -10.41 -6.99
C THR A 473 7.37 -10.63 -7.21
N GLY A 474 7.86 -10.35 -8.42
CA GLY A 474 9.28 -10.54 -8.75
C GLY A 474 10.24 -9.65 -7.94
N SER A 475 9.79 -8.50 -7.45
CA SER A 475 10.64 -7.66 -6.60
C SER A 475 10.92 -8.28 -5.22
N PHE A 476 10.01 -9.12 -4.71
CA PHE A 476 10.23 -9.86 -3.47
C PHE A 476 11.36 -10.89 -3.63
N LEU A 477 11.37 -11.64 -4.74
CA LEU A 477 12.48 -12.55 -5.06
C LEU A 477 13.81 -11.82 -5.11
N HIS A 478 13.83 -10.68 -5.80
CA HIS A 478 15.05 -9.91 -5.97
C HIS A 478 15.57 -9.35 -4.62
N GLU A 479 14.69 -8.85 -3.76
CA GLU A 479 15.05 -8.37 -2.42
C GLU A 479 15.64 -9.49 -1.56
N LEU A 480 15.01 -10.66 -1.54
CA LEU A 480 15.53 -11.80 -0.78
C LEU A 480 16.83 -12.33 -1.38
N ALA A 481 16.93 -12.45 -2.70
CA ALA A 481 18.17 -12.85 -3.36
C ALA A 481 19.34 -11.95 -2.94
N ASN A 482 19.15 -10.63 -3.01
CA ASN A 482 20.17 -9.66 -2.59
C ASN A 482 20.51 -9.80 -1.10
N LYS A 483 19.51 -9.96 -0.22
CA LYS A 483 19.74 -10.15 1.23
C LYS A 483 20.60 -11.37 1.55
N TYR A 484 20.51 -12.42 0.72
CA TYR A 484 21.31 -13.63 0.85
C TYR A 484 22.57 -13.63 -0.03
N GLY A 485 22.92 -12.50 -0.65
CA GLY A 485 24.07 -12.38 -1.55
C GLY A 485 23.98 -13.29 -2.79
N ILE A 486 22.76 -13.58 -3.27
CA ILE A 486 22.49 -14.42 -4.43
C ILE A 486 22.15 -13.54 -5.63
N ASN A 487 22.78 -13.80 -6.78
CA ASN A 487 22.36 -13.20 -8.03
C ASN A 487 21.00 -13.77 -8.47
N ILE A 488 19.99 -12.90 -8.60
CA ILE A 488 18.66 -13.30 -9.04
C ILE A 488 18.66 -13.90 -10.46
N VAL A 489 19.64 -13.52 -11.30
CA VAL A 489 19.84 -14.03 -12.65
C VAL A 489 20.86 -15.17 -12.63
N GLY A 490 20.47 -16.36 -13.07
CA GLY A 490 21.34 -17.54 -13.14
C GLY A 490 21.44 -18.28 -11.80
N GLU A 491 22.12 -17.69 -10.81
CA GLU A 491 22.48 -18.37 -9.55
C GLU A 491 21.24 -18.81 -8.73
N PHE A 492 20.24 -17.94 -8.59
CA PHE A 492 19.04 -18.25 -7.79
C PHE A 492 18.33 -19.53 -8.24
N GLN A 493 18.13 -19.71 -9.55
CA GLN A 493 17.44 -20.89 -10.07
C GLN A 493 18.28 -22.16 -9.91
N GLU A 494 19.61 -22.07 -10.02
CA GLU A 494 20.52 -23.20 -9.82
C GLU A 494 20.46 -23.69 -8.37
N ILE A 495 20.50 -22.76 -7.42
CA ILE A 495 20.33 -23.06 -6.00
C ILE A 495 18.95 -23.70 -5.74
N ALA A 496 17.87 -23.10 -6.26
CA ALA A 496 16.51 -23.62 -6.09
C ALA A 496 16.34 -25.05 -6.63
N LEU A 497 16.82 -25.32 -7.84
CA LEU A 497 16.71 -26.62 -8.50
C LEU A 497 17.63 -27.70 -7.88
N SER A 498 18.67 -27.29 -7.16
CA SER A 498 19.56 -28.20 -6.43
C SER A 498 18.97 -28.77 -5.13
N SER A 499 17.87 -28.19 -4.64
CA SER A 499 17.20 -28.64 -3.43
C SER A 499 16.52 -30.00 -3.64
N GLU A 500 16.75 -30.92 -2.70
CA GLU A 500 16.06 -32.22 -2.66
C GLU A 500 14.83 -32.19 -1.74
N ARG A 501 14.81 -31.27 -0.77
CA ARG A 501 13.77 -31.17 0.26
C ARG A 501 13.33 -29.70 0.45
N PRO A 502 12.72 -29.05 -0.56
CA PRO A 502 12.27 -27.66 -0.44
C PRO A 502 11.39 -27.45 0.78
N VAL A 503 11.60 -26.38 1.54
CA VAL A 503 10.78 -26.09 2.73
C VAL A 503 9.44 -25.48 2.34
N LYS A 504 8.36 -25.93 2.98
CA LYS A 504 7.04 -25.32 2.81
C LYS A 504 6.93 -24.06 3.67
N LEU A 505 7.06 -22.90 3.04
CA LEU A 505 6.85 -21.60 3.67
C LEU A 505 5.35 -21.28 3.78
N ALA A 506 4.96 -20.45 4.75
CA ALA A 506 3.55 -20.05 4.87
C ALA A 506 3.12 -19.13 3.72
N GLU A 507 1.90 -19.31 3.22
CA GLU A 507 1.33 -18.55 2.08
C GLU A 507 0.76 -17.19 2.55
N ARG A 508 1.59 -16.41 3.25
CA ARG A 508 1.20 -15.15 3.92
C ARG A 508 1.84 -13.92 3.25
N CYS A 509 1.75 -12.76 3.91
CA CYS A 509 2.46 -11.55 3.53
C CYS A 509 3.97 -11.80 3.46
N THR A 510 4.67 -11.05 2.59
CA THR A 510 6.13 -11.12 2.41
C THR A 510 6.90 -10.91 3.70
N VAL A 511 6.41 -10.05 4.60
CA VAL A 511 7.02 -9.84 5.93
C VAL A 511 7.05 -11.13 6.74
N PHE A 512 5.93 -11.88 6.76
CA PHE A 512 5.88 -13.16 7.48
C PHE A 512 6.69 -14.25 6.78
N MET A 513 6.70 -14.27 5.44
CA MET A 513 7.57 -15.19 4.70
C MET A 513 9.05 -14.92 4.99
N GLU A 514 9.44 -13.65 5.14
CA GLU A 514 10.80 -13.27 5.55
C GLU A 514 11.11 -13.73 6.99
N SER A 515 10.17 -13.55 7.92
CA SER A 515 10.30 -14.07 9.29
C SER A 515 10.44 -15.60 9.32
N ASP A 516 9.65 -16.32 8.51
CA ASP A 516 9.74 -17.77 8.37
C ASP A 516 11.13 -18.19 7.85
N LEU A 517 11.64 -17.50 6.82
CA LEU A 517 12.98 -17.76 6.29
C LEU A 517 14.06 -17.58 7.35
N VAL A 518 14.04 -16.46 8.09
CA VAL A 518 15.01 -16.19 9.16
C VAL A 518 14.90 -17.25 10.24
N SER A 519 13.68 -17.58 10.68
CA SER A 519 13.46 -18.61 11.71
C SER A 519 13.96 -19.98 11.27
N TYR A 520 13.68 -20.40 10.03
CA TYR A 520 14.13 -21.69 9.52
C TYR A 520 15.64 -21.73 9.27
N HIS A 521 16.22 -20.63 8.79
CA HIS A 521 17.66 -20.52 8.65
C HIS A 521 18.37 -20.63 10.02
N GLN A 522 17.85 -19.95 11.04
CA GLN A 522 18.34 -20.04 12.42
C GLN A 522 18.19 -21.44 13.04
N LYS A 523 17.21 -22.22 12.59
CA LYS A 523 17.07 -23.62 13.00
C LYS A 523 18.10 -24.53 12.34
N GLY A 524 18.81 -24.09 11.30
CA GLY A 524 19.80 -24.88 10.58
C GLY A 524 19.29 -25.44 9.24
N VAL A 525 18.18 -24.93 8.69
CA VAL A 525 17.74 -25.30 7.34
C VAL A 525 18.71 -24.74 6.31
N GLU A 526 19.12 -25.62 5.39
CA GLU A 526 20.02 -25.29 4.28
C GLU A 526 19.45 -24.21 3.36
N LYS A 527 20.32 -23.31 2.91
CA LYS A 527 19.96 -22.18 2.03
C LYS A 527 19.23 -22.66 0.76
N ARG A 528 19.67 -23.78 0.15
CA ARG A 528 19.02 -24.34 -1.06
C ARG A 528 17.55 -24.70 -0.84
N ASP A 529 17.21 -25.24 0.33
CA ASP A 529 15.86 -25.70 0.64
C ASP A 529 14.93 -24.51 0.95
N LEU A 530 15.48 -23.44 1.54
CA LEU A 530 14.78 -22.16 1.73
C LEU A 530 14.49 -21.47 0.39
N ILE A 531 15.49 -21.39 -0.49
CA ILE A 531 15.37 -20.75 -1.80
C ILE A 531 14.37 -21.50 -2.71
N ALA A 532 14.39 -22.84 -2.68
CA ALA A 532 13.39 -23.64 -3.38
C ALA A 532 11.97 -23.45 -2.79
N GLY A 533 11.87 -23.33 -1.46
CA GLY A 533 10.63 -23.00 -0.77
C GLY A 533 10.02 -21.67 -1.21
N LEU A 534 10.87 -20.67 -1.52
CA LEU A 534 10.42 -19.37 -2.02
C LEU A 534 9.75 -19.43 -3.40
N CYS A 535 10.24 -20.30 -4.29
CA CYS A 535 9.60 -20.52 -5.59
C CYS A 535 8.15 -20.98 -5.40
N TYR A 536 7.91 -21.94 -4.49
CA TYR A 536 6.56 -22.40 -4.15
C TYR A 536 5.72 -21.30 -3.51
N ALA A 537 6.28 -20.57 -2.54
CA ALA A 537 5.56 -19.54 -1.80
C ALA A 537 4.97 -18.47 -2.73
N ILE A 538 5.71 -18.08 -3.77
CA ILE A 538 5.26 -17.10 -4.78
C ILE A 538 4.14 -17.65 -5.64
N VAL A 539 4.26 -18.89 -6.10
CA VAL A 539 3.23 -19.55 -6.91
C VAL A 539 1.92 -19.66 -6.14
N TYR A 540 1.98 -20.14 -4.89
CA TYR A 540 0.79 -20.21 -4.04
C TYR A 540 0.20 -18.83 -3.74
N ASN A 541 1.04 -17.84 -3.45
CA ASN A 541 0.58 -16.48 -3.21
C ASN A 541 -0.14 -15.92 -4.45
N TYR A 542 0.44 -16.08 -5.63
CA TYR A 542 -0.16 -15.65 -6.90
C TYR A 542 -1.51 -16.35 -7.17
N LEU A 543 -1.56 -17.68 -7.06
CA LEU A 543 -2.77 -18.45 -7.30
C LEU A 543 -3.88 -18.09 -6.30
N ASN A 544 -3.57 -17.89 -5.02
CA ASN A 544 -4.58 -17.58 -4.01
C ASN A 544 -5.04 -16.12 -4.05
N ARG A 545 -4.13 -15.17 -4.30
CA ARG A 545 -4.40 -13.73 -4.16
C ARG A 545 -4.83 -13.05 -5.46
N VAL A 546 -4.34 -13.53 -6.60
CA VAL A 546 -4.64 -12.93 -7.92
C VAL A 546 -5.63 -13.78 -8.68
N VAL A 547 -5.35 -15.07 -8.85
CA VAL A 547 -6.24 -15.97 -9.60
C VAL A 547 -7.51 -16.25 -8.78
N GLY A 548 -7.35 -16.60 -7.50
CA GLY A 548 -8.45 -16.94 -6.60
C GLY A 548 -9.27 -18.12 -7.13
N LYS A 549 -10.60 -17.95 -7.21
CA LYS A 549 -11.52 -18.96 -7.75
C LYS A 549 -11.74 -18.87 -9.27
N ARG A 550 -10.97 -18.05 -9.98
CA ARG A 550 -11.13 -17.88 -11.44
C ARG A 550 -10.73 -19.16 -12.18
N LYS A 551 -11.33 -19.34 -13.35
CA LYS A 551 -11.09 -20.51 -14.19
C LYS A 551 -9.70 -20.46 -14.81
N ILE A 552 -8.82 -21.35 -14.40
CA ILE A 552 -7.54 -21.58 -15.11
C ILE A 552 -7.80 -22.48 -16.32
N GLY A 553 -7.68 -21.92 -17.52
CA GLY A 553 -7.87 -22.64 -18.78
C GLY A 553 -6.76 -23.66 -19.08
N LYS A 554 -6.76 -24.19 -20.30
CA LYS A 554 -5.87 -25.29 -20.74
C LYS A 554 -4.51 -24.76 -21.21
N ARG A 555 -4.49 -23.68 -22.01
CA ARG A 555 -3.27 -23.09 -22.59
C ARG A 555 -2.86 -21.87 -21.77
N ILE A 556 -2.02 -22.11 -20.77
CA ILE A 556 -1.56 -21.11 -19.81
C ILE A 556 -0.21 -20.54 -20.28
N MET A 557 -0.15 -19.25 -20.59
CA MET A 557 1.10 -18.56 -20.88
C MET A 557 1.64 -17.86 -19.63
N PHE A 558 2.90 -18.09 -19.27
CA PHE A 558 3.54 -17.46 -18.11
C PHE A 558 4.56 -16.40 -18.54
N LEU A 559 4.35 -15.18 -18.06
CA LEU A 559 5.02 -13.95 -18.46
C LEU A 559 5.57 -13.17 -17.26
N GLY A 560 6.35 -12.13 -17.57
CA GLY A 560 6.95 -11.24 -16.56
C GLY A 560 8.31 -11.72 -16.07
N GLY A 561 8.93 -10.97 -15.16
CA GLY A 561 10.32 -11.22 -14.73
C GLY A 561 10.55 -12.62 -14.15
N PRO A 562 9.73 -13.11 -13.21
CA PRO A 562 9.87 -14.44 -12.61
C PRO A 562 9.70 -15.60 -13.60
N SER A 563 9.08 -15.39 -14.77
CA SER A 563 9.05 -16.40 -15.84
C SER A 563 10.44 -16.69 -16.45
N LEU A 564 11.44 -15.84 -16.17
CA LEU A 564 12.84 -16.08 -16.51
C LEU A 564 13.54 -17.05 -15.56
N ASN A 565 12.92 -17.38 -14.42
CA ASN A 565 13.51 -18.26 -13.41
C ASN A 565 12.92 -19.68 -13.52
N LYS A 566 13.75 -20.66 -13.90
CA LYS A 566 13.30 -22.06 -14.07
C LYS A 566 12.70 -22.66 -12.80
N GLY A 567 13.21 -22.30 -11.62
CA GLY A 567 12.68 -22.78 -10.34
C GLY A 567 11.23 -22.34 -10.10
N VAL A 568 10.88 -21.11 -10.49
CA VAL A 568 9.49 -20.61 -10.40
C VAL A 568 8.58 -21.30 -11.42
N VAL A 569 9.06 -21.55 -12.65
CA VAL A 569 8.31 -22.31 -13.66
C VAL A 569 8.06 -23.75 -13.19
N ALA A 570 9.08 -24.40 -12.62
CA ALA A 570 8.96 -25.74 -12.06
C ALA A 570 7.97 -25.80 -10.89
N ALA A 571 7.96 -24.77 -10.03
CA ALA A 571 6.98 -24.65 -8.97
C ALA A 571 5.55 -24.53 -9.52
N PHE A 572 5.32 -23.71 -10.56
CA PHE A 572 4.01 -23.62 -11.22
C PHE A 572 3.58 -24.95 -11.82
N GLU A 573 4.47 -25.65 -12.53
CA GLU A 573 4.18 -26.95 -13.12
C GLU A 573 3.81 -27.98 -12.04
N ASN A 574 4.56 -28.03 -10.94
CA ASN A 574 4.30 -28.92 -9.81
C ASN A 574 2.96 -28.62 -9.12
N VAL A 575 2.61 -27.33 -8.93
CA VAL A 575 1.38 -26.93 -8.26
C VAL A 575 0.15 -27.11 -9.15
N LEU A 576 0.27 -26.85 -10.46
CA LEU A 576 -0.85 -26.97 -11.41
C LEU A 576 -1.03 -28.38 -11.97
N GLY A 577 0.00 -29.22 -11.90
CA GLY A 577 0.04 -30.57 -12.47
C GLY A 577 0.04 -30.60 -14.01
N ARG A 578 0.37 -29.48 -14.68
CA ARG A 578 0.32 -29.33 -16.14
C ARG A 578 1.37 -28.35 -16.66
N ALA A 579 1.76 -28.51 -17.92
CA ALA A 579 2.71 -27.63 -18.61
C ALA A 579 2.23 -26.17 -18.71
N LEU A 580 3.19 -25.24 -18.68
CA LEU A 580 2.99 -23.84 -19.02
C LEU A 580 3.63 -23.53 -20.38
N LEU A 581 3.10 -22.54 -21.09
CA LEU A 581 3.72 -21.96 -22.27
C LEU A 581 4.63 -20.80 -21.83
N VAL A 582 5.94 -20.98 -22.03
CA VAL A 582 6.96 -19.98 -21.69
C VAL A 582 7.63 -19.53 -23.00
N PRO A 583 7.14 -18.46 -23.66
CA PRO A 583 7.64 -18.08 -24.98
C PRO A 583 9.04 -17.46 -24.92
N ARG A 584 9.73 -17.44 -26.06
CA ARG A 584 10.94 -16.62 -26.24
C ARG A 584 10.59 -15.14 -26.12
N ASN A 585 11.51 -14.33 -25.61
CA ASN A 585 11.34 -12.87 -25.47
C ASN A 585 10.17 -12.43 -24.56
N ARG A 586 9.68 -13.33 -23.70
CA ARG A 586 8.54 -13.11 -22.78
C ARG A 586 8.68 -11.89 -21.87
N GLU A 587 9.90 -11.49 -21.55
CA GLU A 587 10.18 -10.33 -20.70
C GLU A 587 9.88 -8.97 -21.36
N VAL A 588 9.74 -8.94 -22.69
CA VAL A 588 9.36 -7.75 -23.46
C VAL A 588 7.99 -7.89 -24.12
N LEU A 589 7.17 -8.88 -23.74
CA LEU A 589 5.93 -9.18 -24.45
C LEU A 589 4.91 -8.02 -24.43
N GLY A 590 4.82 -7.26 -23.34
CA GLY A 590 3.97 -6.07 -23.28
C GLY A 590 4.40 -5.02 -24.32
N ALA A 591 5.70 -4.78 -24.47
CA ALA A 591 6.24 -3.89 -25.49
C ALA A 591 5.99 -4.44 -26.90
N TYR A 592 6.15 -5.75 -27.09
CA TYR A 592 5.86 -6.42 -28.36
C TYR A 592 4.40 -6.26 -28.77
N GLY A 593 3.46 -6.56 -27.87
CA GLY A 593 2.04 -6.40 -28.13
C GLY A 593 1.66 -4.96 -28.43
N ALA A 594 2.26 -3.98 -27.74
CA ALA A 594 2.08 -2.56 -28.07
C ALA A 594 2.57 -2.19 -29.48
N ALA A 595 3.73 -2.74 -29.89
CA ALA A 595 4.25 -2.56 -31.24
C ALA A 595 3.33 -3.15 -32.32
N VAL A 596 2.76 -4.34 -32.08
CA VAL A 596 1.77 -4.98 -32.95
C VAL A 596 0.48 -4.14 -33.02
N SER A 597 -0.02 -3.66 -31.88
CA SER A 597 -1.24 -2.84 -31.84
C SER A 597 -1.10 -1.51 -32.59
N VAL A 598 0.06 -0.84 -32.53
CA VAL A 598 0.25 0.39 -33.32
C VAL A 598 0.41 0.09 -34.81
N GLN A 599 1.03 -1.03 -35.19
CA GLN A 599 1.07 -1.46 -36.57
C GLN A 599 -0.34 -1.64 -37.14
N GLU A 600 -1.19 -2.39 -36.45
CA GLU A 600 -2.59 -2.64 -36.85
C GLU A 600 -3.38 -1.34 -36.95
N LYS A 601 -3.26 -0.46 -35.95
CA LYS A 601 -3.92 0.85 -35.94
C LYS A 601 -3.50 1.73 -37.10
N MET A 602 -2.21 1.79 -37.41
CA MET A 602 -1.71 2.62 -38.51
C MET A 602 -2.17 2.12 -39.88
N LEU A 603 -2.22 0.79 -40.06
CA LEU A 603 -2.77 0.18 -41.26
C LEU A 603 -4.25 0.51 -41.44
N LEU A 604 -5.05 0.39 -40.38
CA LEU A 604 -6.49 0.69 -40.40
C LEU A 604 -6.79 2.17 -40.61
N ASP A 605 -6.01 3.06 -39.99
CA ASP A 605 -6.14 4.51 -40.17
C ASP A 605 -5.62 4.98 -41.56
N GLY A 606 -5.03 4.09 -42.37
CA GLY A 606 -4.38 4.45 -43.63
C GLY A 606 -3.18 5.39 -43.46
N LYS A 607 -2.52 5.39 -42.29
CA LYS A 607 -1.40 6.29 -41.97
C LYS A 607 -0.06 5.63 -42.27
N SER A 608 0.75 6.32 -43.07
CA SER A 608 2.10 5.87 -43.44
C SER A 608 3.22 6.45 -42.57
N ASP A 609 2.95 7.55 -41.88
CA ASP A 609 3.94 8.32 -41.10
C ASP A 609 3.50 8.49 -39.64
N THR A 610 4.49 8.43 -38.76
CA THR A 610 4.33 8.50 -37.30
C THR A 610 4.31 9.95 -36.81
N THR A 611 3.60 10.19 -35.70
CA THR A 611 3.68 11.45 -34.95
C THR A 611 4.91 11.51 -34.03
N PHE A 612 5.67 10.43 -33.93
CA PHE A 612 6.89 10.35 -33.13
C PHE A 612 7.85 11.49 -33.44
N ARG A 613 8.33 12.17 -32.39
CA ARG A 613 9.20 13.35 -32.53
C ARG A 613 10.62 13.05 -33.04
N GLY A 614 10.95 11.77 -33.24
CA GLY A 614 12.26 11.31 -33.70
C GLY A 614 13.25 11.03 -32.56
N LEU A 615 14.25 10.18 -32.86
CA LEU A 615 15.27 9.74 -31.88
C LEU A 615 16.11 10.91 -31.39
N ASP A 616 16.66 11.74 -32.29
CA ASP A 616 17.58 12.82 -31.91
C ASP A 616 16.93 13.88 -31.01
N SER A 617 15.68 14.25 -31.29
CA SER A 617 14.93 15.21 -30.48
C SER A 617 14.70 14.65 -29.06
N ALA A 618 14.19 13.41 -28.97
CA ALA A 618 13.93 12.77 -27.68
C ALA A 618 15.22 12.57 -26.85
N ILE A 619 16.31 12.13 -27.49
CA ILE A 619 17.60 11.86 -26.82
C ILE A 619 18.22 13.15 -26.25
N LYS A 620 18.13 14.28 -26.97
CA LYS A 620 18.77 15.56 -26.58
C LYS A 620 17.94 16.40 -25.62
N ASP A 621 16.68 16.02 -25.37
CA ASP A 621 15.77 16.74 -24.49
C ASP A 621 16.30 16.80 -23.04
N ARG A 622 16.33 18.00 -22.45
CA ARG A 622 16.84 18.23 -21.09
C ARG A 622 15.77 18.06 -20.01
N MET A 623 14.53 17.76 -20.39
CA MET A 623 13.38 17.59 -19.50
C MET A 623 13.13 18.78 -18.58
N GLU A 624 13.36 19.99 -19.06
CA GLU A 624 13.11 21.21 -18.28
C GLU A 624 11.61 21.34 -17.98
N TYR A 625 11.28 21.62 -16.72
CA TYR A 625 9.90 21.77 -16.27
C TYR A 625 9.72 22.98 -15.37
N THR A 626 8.49 23.48 -15.34
CA THR A 626 8.06 24.50 -14.39
C THR A 626 7.07 23.90 -13.39
N GLU A 627 7.17 24.31 -12.13
CA GLU A 627 6.24 23.87 -11.09
C GLU A 627 5.16 24.92 -10.87
N LYS A 628 3.89 24.50 -10.82
CA LYS A 628 2.76 25.38 -10.49
C LYS A 628 1.78 24.67 -9.57
N ILE A 629 1.15 25.44 -8.69
CA ILE A 629 0.02 24.98 -7.90
C ILE A 629 -1.23 24.93 -8.79
N CYS A 630 -1.93 23.80 -8.78
CA CYS A 630 -3.19 23.61 -9.49
C CYS A 630 -4.25 24.57 -8.96
N ARG A 631 -4.78 25.41 -9.85
CA ARG A 631 -5.90 26.33 -9.60
C ARG A 631 -7.04 26.15 -10.59
N ALA A 632 -7.04 25.03 -11.33
CA ALA A 632 -8.01 24.78 -12.38
C ALA A 632 -9.44 24.57 -11.85
N ASP A 633 -9.61 24.32 -10.56
CA ASP A 633 -10.89 24.37 -9.88
C ASP A 633 -10.72 25.28 -8.64
N PRO A 634 -11.34 26.47 -8.63
CA PRO A 634 -11.25 27.40 -7.51
C PRO A 634 -11.79 26.84 -6.20
N LYS A 635 -12.70 25.85 -6.26
CA LYS A 635 -13.30 25.16 -5.11
C LYS A 635 -12.49 23.94 -4.66
N CYS A 636 -11.40 23.60 -5.36
CA CYS A 636 -10.56 22.45 -5.01
C CYS A 636 -9.61 22.77 -3.85
N HIS A 637 -9.84 22.14 -2.71
CA HIS A 637 -9.02 22.30 -1.50
C HIS A 637 -7.64 21.64 -1.60
N ASN A 638 -7.43 20.70 -2.52
CA ASN A 638 -6.17 19.93 -2.61
C ASN A 638 -4.98 20.74 -3.15
N ARG A 639 -5.23 21.84 -3.91
CA ARG A 639 -4.19 22.76 -4.47
C ARG A 639 -2.89 22.05 -4.87
N CYS A 640 -3.02 20.99 -5.67
CA CYS A 640 -1.94 20.06 -5.93
C CYS A 640 -0.76 20.72 -6.65
N LYS A 641 0.46 20.27 -6.36
CA LYS A 641 1.64 20.69 -7.13
C LYS A 641 1.65 19.96 -8.48
N LEU A 642 1.82 20.72 -9.56
CA LEU A 642 1.89 20.23 -10.94
C LEU A 642 3.27 20.53 -11.53
N LYS A 643 3.78 19.61 -12.34
CA LYS A 643 4.96 19.80 -13.18
C LYS A 643 4.52 19.98 -14.62
N ILE A 644 5.00 21.04 -15.26
CA ILE A 644 4.63 21.38 -16.63
C ILE A 644 5.90 21.32 -17.48
N TYR A 645 5.95 20.33 -18.37
CA TYR A 645 7.02 20.11 -19.33
C TYR A 645 6.66 20.72 -20.69
N ASN A 646 7.68 21.05 -21.46
CA ASN A 646 7.55 21.46 -22.84
C ASN A 646 8.41 20.55 -23.73
N PHE A 647 7.75 19.70 -24.52
CA PHE A 647 8.39 18.76 -25.44
C PHE A 647 8.13 19.19 -26.88
N ASP A 648 9.10 19.85 -27.52
CA ASP A 648 8.99 20.40 -28.88
C ASP A 648 7.78 21.34 -29.07
N GLY A 649 7.58 22.28 -28.13
CA GLY A 649 6.46 23.21 -28.15
C GLY A 649 5.14 22.62 -27.60
N ARG A 650 5.10 21.31 -27.31
CA ARG A 650 3.91 20.64 -26.74
C ARG A 650 3.98 20.68 -25.21
N ARG A 651 2.95 21.28 -24.62
CA ARG A 651 2.80 21.34 -23.16
C ARG A 651 2.29 19.99 -22.64
N SER A 652 3.02 19.39 -21.70
CA SER A 652 2.61 18.16 -21.01
C SER A 652 2.60 18.43 -19.50
N ILE A 653 1.47 18.13 -18.83
CA ILE A 653 1.22 18.49 -17.42
C ILE A 653 1.13 17.20 -16.60
N TRP A 654 1.92 17.11 -15.54
CA TRP A 654 1.98 15.96 -14.64
C TRP A 654 1.75 16.36 -13.19
N GLY A 655 1.31 15.40 -12.39
CA GLY A 655 0.96 15.59 -10.98
C GLY A 655 -0.52 15.86 -10.75
N GLY A 656 -0.88 16.07 -9.49
CA GLY A 656 -2.28 16.14 -9.05
C GLY A 656 -2.78 14.85 -8.44
N GLU A 657 -3.59 14.98 -7.37
CA GLU A 657 -4.25 13.85 -6.71
C GLU A 657 -5.57 13.46 -7.40
N CYS A 658 -6.10 14.30 -8.28
CA CYS A 658 -7.45 14.13 -8.86
C CYS A 658 -7.46 13.52 -10.27
N GLY A 659 -6.31 13.10 -10.80
CA GLY A 659 -6.21 12.51 -12.15
C GLY A 659 -6.60 13.46 -13.29
N ARG A 660 -6.71 14.79 -13.04
CA ARG A 660 -7.14 15.76 -14.06
C ARG A 660 -6.21 15.84 -15.26
N TYR A 661 -4.91 15.65 -15.04
CA TYR A 661 -3.87 15.81 -16.06
C TYR A 661 -3.20 14.48 -16.47
N GLU A 662 -3.68 13.33 -15.96
CA GLU A 662 -3.10 12.02 -16.26
C GLU A 662 -3.45 11.49 -17.67
N LEU A 663 -4.42 12.12 -18.36
CA LEU A 663 -4.94 11.71 -19.66
C LEU A 663 -4.88 12.86 -20.66
N THR A 664 -3.83 12.91 -21.48
CA THR A 664 -3.59 14.01 -22.43
C THR A 664 -4.17 13.77 -23.83
N LYS A 665 -4.60 12.54 -24.17
CA LYS A 665 -4.95 12.15 -25.56
C LYS A 665 -6.21 11.26 -25.74
N ILE A 666 -7.24 11.37 -24.92
CA ILE A 666 -8.53 10.70 -25.25
C ILE A 666 -9.26 11.54 -26.29
N LYS A 667 -9.54 10.95 -27.47
CA LYS A 667 -10.35 11.55 -28.52
C LYS A 667 -11.80 11.09 -28.35
N GLY A 668 -12.72 12.01 -28.05
CA GLY A 668 -14.16 11.78 -27.99
C GLY A 668 -14.84 12.68 -26.95
N PRO A 669 -16.14 13.00 -27.09
CA PRO A 669 -16.89 13.63 -26.01
C PRO A 669 -17.00 12.63 -24.84
N GLY A 670 -16.72 13.06 -23.62
CA GLY A 670 -16.94 12.24 -22.43
C GLY A 670 -18.41 11.87 -22.28
N LYS A 671 -18.71 10.77 -21.59
CA LYS A 671 -20.10 10.41 -21.23
C LYS A 671 -20.56 11.28 -20.05
N GLU A 672 -21.86 11.37 -19.85
CA GLU A 672 -22.43 12.09 -18.70
C GLU A 672 -21.94 11.51 -17.36
N ASN A 673 -21.70 12.38 -16.38
CA ASN A 673 -21.21 11.97 -15.06
C ASN A 673 -22.38 11.88 -14.08
N PHE A 674 -22.99 10.70 -13.94
CA PHE A 674 -24.14 10.52 -13.04
C PHE A 674 -23.80 10.66 -11.54
N PHE A 675 -22.52 10.62 -11.15
CA PHE A 675 -22.10 11.00 -9.79
C PHE A 675 -22.25 12.50 -9.54
N GLU A 676 -22.00 13.32 -10.57
CA GLU A 676 -22.25 14.76 -10.54
C GLU A 676 -23.76 15.02 -10.45
N LEU A 677 -24.57 14.34 -11.28
CA LEU A 677 -26.02 14.45 -11.24
C LEU A 677 -26.57 14.16 -9.83
N ARG A 678 -26.12 13.07 -9.17
CA ARG A 678 -26.52 12.77 -7.78
C ARG A 678 -26.14 13.90 -6.82
N ARG A 679 -24.96 14.49 -7.01
CA ARG A 679 -24.48 15.61 -6.19
C ARG A 679 -25.35 16.85 -6.38
N GLU A 680 -25.75 17.17 -7.60
CA GLU A 680 -26.66 18.28 -7.91
C GLU A 680 -28.02 18.09 -7.24
N VAL A 681 -28.62 16.89 -7.37
CA VAL A 681 -29.87 16.55 -6.68
C VAL A 681 -29.71 16.70 -5.18
N TRP A 682 -28.64 16.14 -4.59
CA TRP A 682 -28.38 16.29 -3.15
C TRP A 682 -28.23 17.75 -2.71
N GLN A 683 -27.53 18.58 -3.51
CA GLN A 683 -27.37 20.00 -3.23
C GLN A 683 -28.71 20.74 -3.24
N ALA A 684 -29.62 20.39 -4.16
CA ALA A 684 -30.95 20.98 -4.21
C ALA A 684 -31.75 20.70 -2.92
N TYR A 685 -31.71 19.46 -2.40
CA TYR A 685 -32.41 19.11 -1.16
C TYR A 685 -31.74 19.68 0.11
N MET A 686 -30.45 19.97 0.05
CA MET A 686 -29.71 20.56 1.15
C MET A 686 -29.78 22.10 1.14
N ALA A 687 -30.15 22.74 0.03
CA ALA A 687 -30.14 24.20 -0.10
C ALA A 687 -30.96 24.89 1.02
N GLY A 688 -30.35 25.89 1.68
CA GLY A 688 -30.96 26.61 2.82
C GLY A 688 -31.03 25.82 4.14
N VAL A 689 -30.73 24.51 4.07
CA VAL A 689 -30.62 23.48 5.10
C VAL A 689 -29.53 23.59 6.16
N TYR A 690 -28.34 23.93 5.64
CA TYR A 690 -27.06 23.65 6.27
C TYR A 690 -26.02 24.69 5.86
N ALA A 691 -24.87 24.66 6.53
CA ALA A 691 -23.66 25.34 6.09
C ALA A 691 -22.44 24.41 6.17
N ASP A 692 -21.39 24.74 5.41
CA ASP A 692 -20.05 24.19 5.65
C ASP A 692 -19.37 24.95 6.79
N LEU A 693 -18.65 24.23 7.65
CA LEU A 693 -17.87 24.83 8.72
C LEU A 693 -16.70 25.65 8.12
N PRO A 694 -16.57 26.95 8.46
CA PRO A 694 -15.38 27.72 8.12
C PRO A 694 -14.17 27.28 8.97
N ASP A 695 -13.02 27.93 8.78
CA ASP A 695 -11.84 27.64 9.61
C ASP A 695 -12.06 28.06 11.07
N GLU A 696 -12.82 29.13 11.28
CA GLU A 696 -13.18 29.68 12.59
C GLU A 696 -14.40 28.96 13.22
N PRO A 697 -14.54 28.98 14.56
CA PRO A 697 -15.74 28.46 15.23
C PRO A 697 -17.02 29.16 14.76
N LEU A 698 -18.06 28.37 14.49
CA LEU A 698 -19.39 28.83 14.09
C LEU A 698 -20.42 28.29 15.09
N MET A 699 -20.62 29.01 16.20
CA MET A 699 -21.54 28.60 17.28
C MET A 699 -23.01 28.90 16.98
N GLU A 700 -23.27 29.90 16.15
CA GLU A 700 -24.61 30.38 15.78
C GLU A 700 -24.61 30.80 14.32
N LEU A 701 -25.69 30.53 13.59
CA LEU A 701 -25.92 30.98 12.22
C LEU A 701 -27.40 31.32 12.04
N ASP A 702 -27.72 32.43 11.37
CA ASP A 702 -29.09 32.94 11.22
C ASP A 702 -29.86 33.08 12.56
N ASN A 703 -29.18 33.57 13.60
CA ASN A 703 -29.67 33.64 14.99
C ASN A 703 -30.13 32.28 15.58
N ARG A 704 -29.58 31.17 15.08
CA ARG A 704 -29.91 29.81 15.51
C ARG A 704 -28.65 29.06 15.94
N PRO A 705 -28.70 28.29 17.05
CA PRO A 705 -27.55 27.51 17.49
C PRO A 705 -27.15 26.45 16.45
N THR A 706 -25.86 26.20 16.31
CA THR A 706 -25.34 25.24 15.34
C THR A 706 -25.20 23.83 15.88
N ILE A 707 -25.43 22.84 15.02
CA ILE A 707 -25.19 21.43 15.31
C ILE A 707 -24.18 20.92 14.29
N GLY A 708 -22.98 20.57 14.74
CA GLY A 708 -21.92 20.03 13.90
C GLY A 708 -22.19 18.56 13.57
N MET A 709 -22.04 18.16 12.30
CA MET A 709 -22.09 16.76 11.88
C MET A 709 -21.00 16.47 10.86
N GLN A 710 -20.35 15.33 10.99
CA GLN A 710 -19.32 14.91 10.05
C GLN A 710 -19.87 14.68 8.64
N ARG A 711 -19.12 15.12 7.63
CA ARG A 711 -19.30 14.73 6.22
C ARG A 711 -18.51 13.45 5.93
N ALA A 712 -18.84 12.39 6.65
CA ALA A 712 -18.23 11.07 6.53
C ALA A 712 -19.22 9.98 6.95
N LEU A 713 -18.95 8.73 6.56
CA LEU A 713 -19.76 7.55 6.91
C LEU A 713 -21.27 7.76 6.62
N TYR A 714 -22.12 7.66 7.64
CA TYR A 714 -23.57 7.86 7.53
C TYR A 714 -23.96 9.28 7.08
N GLY A 715 -23.07 10.28 7.21
CA GLY A 715 -23.32 11.65 6.77
C GLY A 715 -23.59 11.76 5.26
N HIS A 716 -23.01 10.90 4.43
CA HIS A 716 -23.27 10.85 2.98
C HIS A 716 -24.65 10.28 2.63
N GLN A 717 -25.23 9.49 3.54
CA GLN A 717 -26.52 8.82 3.35
C GLN A 717 -27.65 9.63 3.98
N LEU A 718 -27.52 9.96 5.27
CA LEU A 718 -28.59 10.54 6.09
C LEU A 718 -28.50 12.06 6.23
N GLY A 719 -27.58 12.72 5.51
CA GLY A 719 -27.32 14.15 5.61
C GLY A 719 -28.57 15.01 5.40
N ILE A 720 -29.41 14.67 4.41
CA ILE A 720 -30.66 15.38 4.11
C ILE A 720 -31.64 15.27 5.28
N MET A 721 -31.85 14.06 5.79
CA MET A 721 -32.75 13.83 6.93
C MET A 721 -32.34 14.68 8.13
N TRP A 722 -31.06 14.65 8.52
CA TRP A 722 -30.59 15.41 9.68
C TRP A 722 -30.60 16.92 9.46
N ALA A 723 -30.33 17.40 8.25
CA ALA A 723 -30.39 18.83 7.93
C ALA A 723 -31.80 19.39 8.11
N HIS A 724 -32.80 18.72 7.52
CA HIS A 724 -34.21 19.11 7.66
C HIS A 724 -34.73 18.93 9.09
N PHE A 725 -34.30 17.87 9.78
CA PHE A 725 -34.68 17.61 11.17
C PHE A 725 -34.26 18.77 12.09
N PHE A 726 -32.98 19.16 12.03
CA PHE A 726 -32.47 20.23 12.90
C PHE A 726 -32.99 21.61 12.49
N ASP A 727 -33.15 21.87 11.19
CA ASP A 727 -33.75 23.13 10.70
C ASP A 727 -35.17 23.34 11.28
N ARG A 728 -36.02 22.31 11.23
CA ARG A 728 -37.38 22.36 11.82
C ARG A 728 -37.41 22.55 13.34
N LEU A 729 -36.36 22.11 14.03
CA LEU A 729 -36.24 22.31 15.47
C LEU A 729 -35.70 23.70 15.85
N GLY A 730 -35.30 24.52 14.87
CA GLY A 730 -34.74 25.85 15.10
C GLY A 730 -33.22 25.85 15.29
N PHE A 731 -32.54 24.81 14.83
CA PHE A 731 -31.07 24.71 14.81
C PHE A 731 -30.56 24.79 13.37
N ARG A 732 -29.27 25.02 13.21
CA ARG A 732 -28.62 24.97 11.89
C ARG A 732 -27.59 23.86 11.85
N LEU A 733 -27.74 22.91 10.93
CA LEU A 733 -26.75 21.87 10.70
C LEU A 733 -25.50 22.47 10.06
N VAL A 734 -24.33 22.15 10.60
CA VAL A 734 -23.03 22.54 10.05
C VAL A 734 -22.23 21.29 9.74
N LEU A 735 -21.88 21.11 8.47
CA LEU A 735 -21.06 19.99 8.03
C LEU A 735 -19.58 20.36 8.07
N SER A 736 -18.72 19.41 8.44
CA SER A 736 -17.28 19.54 8.14
C SER A 736 -17.05 19.74 6.64
N PRO A 737 -15.99 20.44 6.20
CA PRO A 737 -15.73 20.65 4.78
C PRO A 737 -15.45 19.32 4.06
N ALA A 738 -15.40 19.36 2.73
CA ALA A 738 -15.04 18.19 1.92
C ALA A 738 -13.67 17.64 2.35
N THR A 739 -13.55 16.31 2.32
CA THR A 739 -12.36 15.59 2.78
C THR A 739 -11.10 16.06 2.05
N ASN A 740 -10.12 16.50 2.82
CA ASN A 740 -8.85 16.99 2.30
C ASN A 740 -7.67 16.28 3.00
N ALA A 741 -6.44 16.57 2.57
CA ALA A 741 -5.24 15.94 3.13
C ALA A 741 -5.05 16.21 4.64
N GLN A 742 -5.47 17.38 5.14
CA GLN A 742 -5.35 17.72 6.56
C GLN A 742 -6.34 16.90 7.41
N ILE A 743 -7.60 16.81 6.98
CA ILE A 743 -8.63 15.99 7.65
C ILE A 743 -8.21 14.52 7.64
N SER A 744 -7.80 14.00 6.49
CA SER A 744 -7.32 12.62 6.36
C SER A 744 -6.14 12.33 7.30
N LYS A 745 -5.12 13.20 7.31
CA LYS A 745 -3.95 13.07 8.21
C LYS A 745 -4.36 13.10 9.69
N ALA A 746 -5.19 14.08 10.07
CA ALA A 746 -5.65 14.24 11.43
C ALA A 746 -6.47 13.04 11.93
N GLY A 747 -7.22 12.38 11.03
CA GLY A 747 -7.97 11.17 11.31
C GLY A 747 -7.12 9.93 11.48
N ILE A 748 -6.10 9.75 10.62
CA ILE A 748 -5.12 8.65 10.74
C ILE A 748 -4.34 8.77 12.06
N GLU A 749 -4.00 9.99 12.48
CA GLU A 749 -3.31 10.25 13.75
C GLU A 749 -4.19 10.05 14.98
N ALA A 750 -5.51 10.20 14.84
CA ALA A 750 -6.43 10.13 15.97
C ALA A 750 -6.96 8.71 16.23
N VAL A 751 -6.92 7.79 15.25
CA VAL A 751 -7.51 6.46 15.44
C VAL A 751 -6.64 5.61 16.39
N MET A 752 -7.26 4.95 17.36
CA MET A 752 -6.57 4.12 18.37
C MET A 752 -6.41 2.66 17.95
N ALA A 753 -7.02 2.26 16.83
CA ALA A 753 -6.98 0.90 16.32
C ALA A 753 -6.92 0.91 14.79
N GLU A 754 -6.43 -0.16 14.19
CA GLU A 754 -6.42 -0.29 12.75
C GLU A 754 -7.82 -0.56 12.19
N THR A 755 -8.34 0.41 11.42
CA THR A 755 -9.67 0.36 10.78
C THR A 755 -9.58 0.58 9.28
N CYS A 756 -10.70 0.45 8.57
CA CYS A 756 -10.78 0.88 7.17
C CYS A 756 -10.63 2.41 7.05
N TYR A 757 -10.13 2.87 5.90
CA TYR A 757 -9.82 4.29 5.65
C TYR A 757 -11.00 5.26 5.89
N PRO A 758 -12.26 4.95 5.51
CA PRO A 758 -13.39 5.84 5.79
C PRO A 758 -13.63 6.11 7.29
N VAL A 759 -13.34 5.15 8.16
CA VAL A 759 -13.45 5.30 9.62
C VAL A 759 -12.33 6.19 10.15
N LYS A 760 -11.11 6.07 9.61
CA LYS A 760 -10.01 6.98 9.93
C LYS A 760 -10.36 8.41 9.53
N VAL A 761 -10.88 8.60 8.31
CA VAL A 761 -11.32 9.91 7.81
C VAL A 761 -12.42 10.51 8.69
N SER A 762 -13.38 9.70 9.15
CA SER A 762 -14.40 10.13 10.12
C SER A 762 -13.80 10.77 11.39
N HIS A 763 -12.75 10.19 11.96
CA HIS A 763 -12.07 10.77 13.13
C HIS A 763 -11.50 12.16 12.80
N GLY A 764 -10.97 12.34 11.60
CA GLY A 764 -10.47 13.62 11.11
C GLY A 764 -11.57 14.68 10.99
N HIS A 765 -12.73 14.32 10.43
CA HIS A 765 -13.87 15.24 10.32
C HIS A 765 -14.40 15.66 11.69
N ILE A 766 -14.46 14.72 12.62
CA ILE A 766 -14.96 14.98 13.98
C ILE A 766 -13.96 15.85 14.74
N LYS A 767 -12.65 15.58 14.62
CA LYS A 767 -11.60 16.44 15.17
C LYS A 767 -11.65 17.85 14.60
N TRP A 768 -12.02 18.01 13.33
CA TRP A 768 -12.21 19.33 12.71
C TRP A 768 -13.40 20.09 13.30
N LEU A 769 -14.49 19.39 13.65
CA LEU A 769 -15.72 19.98 14.21
C LEU A 769 -15.63 20.24 15.72
N ALA A 770 -14.81 19.48 16.45
CA ALA A 770 -14.73 19.55 17.90
C ALA A 770 -14.47 20.98 18.40
N GLY A 771 -15.36 21.48 19.26
CA GLY A 771 -15.27 22.83 19.83
C GLY A 771 -15.63 23.98 18.87
N LYS A 772 -16.02 23.70 17.63
CA LYS A 772 -16.34 24.73 16.61
C LYS A 772 -17.84 24.91 16.35
N THR A 773 -18.70 24.10 16.97
CA THR A 773 -20.17 24.21 16.89
C THR A 773 -20.78 24.13 18.27
N LYS A 774 -22.01 24.63 18.45
CA LYS A 774 -22.66 24.66 19.77
C LYS A 774 -22.87 23.25 20.35
N LEU A 775 -23.33 22.34 19.50
CA LEU A 775 -23.40 20.91 19.80
C LEU A 775 -22.75 20.11 18.67
N LEU A 776 -22.31 18.90 18.96
CA LEU A 776 -21.77 17.95 18.00
C LEU A 776 -22.67 16.72 17.93
N PHE A 777 -23.23 16.42 16.76
CA PHE A 777 -24.12 15.30 16.53
C PHE A 777 -23.37 14.06 16.04
N LEU A 778 -23.29 13.05 16.90
CA LEU A 778 -22.58 11.78 16.69
C LEU A 778 -23.50 10.58 16.99
N PRO A 779 -24.51 10.30 16.16
CA PRO A 779 -25.41 9.18 16.39
C PRO A 779 -24.72 7.83 16.18
N SER A 780 -25.22 6.81 16.88
CA SER A 780 -24.88 5.40 16.65
C SER A 780 -26.02 4.76 15.84
N ILE A 781 -25.84 4.68 14.52
CA ILE A 781 -26.84 4.07 13.63
C ILE A 781 -26.64 2.55 13.60
N ILE A 782 -27.62 1.79 14.09
CA ILE A 782 -27.50 0.35 14.30
C ILE A 782 -27.90 -0.44 13.06
N ASN A 783 -29.10 -0.16 12.53
CA ASN A 783 -29.69 -0.87 11.41
C ASN A 783 -30.33 0.10 10.41
N MET A 784 -30.74 -0.44 9.26
CA MET A 784 -31.38 0.25 8.16
C MET A 784 -32.67 -0.47 7.74
N PRO A 785 -33.63 0.24 7.12
CA PRO A 785 -34.84 -0.38 6.57
C PRO A 785 -34.48 -1.47 5.55
N THR A 786 -35.24 -2.56 5.57
CA THR A 786 -35.15 -3.68 4.63
C THR A 786 -36.45 -3.81 3.82
N PRO A 787 -36.40 -4.32 2.58
CA PRO A 787 -37.62 -4.55 1.79
C PRO A 787 -38.57 -5.57 2.41
N ASP A 788 -38.02 -6.61 3.06
CA ASP A 788 -38.78 -7.64 3.77
C ASP A 788 -38.51 -7.56 5.29
N PRO A 789 -39.54 -7.59 6.16
CA PRO A 789 -39.36 -7.57 7.61
C PRO A 789 -38.58 -8.75 8.20
N SER A 790 -38.51 -9.88 7.49
CA SER A 790 -37.73 -11.07 7.93
C SER A 790 -36.23 -10.90 7.71
N GLU A 791 -35.82 -9.92 6.91
CA GLU A 791 -34.41 -9.68 6.60
C GLU A 791 -33.70 -8.88 7.68
N THR A 792 -32.41 -9.17 7.82
CA THR A 792 -31.50 -8.37 8.64
C THR A 792 -30.90 -7.21 7.84
N GLY A 793 -30.77 -6.05 8.48
CA GLY A 793 -30.25 -4.84 7.84
C GLY A 793 -29.28 -4.07 8.74
N TYR A 794 -28.19 -4.67 9.21
CA TYR A 794 -27.27 -3.96 10.11
C TYR A 794 -26.21 -3.12 9.36
N TYR A 795 -25.83 -1.99 9.94
CA TYR A 795 -24.61 -1.29 9.55
C TYR A 795 -23.38 -2.10 9.97
N CYS A 796 -22.20 -1.81 9.41
CA CYS A 796 -20.99 -2.51 9.87
C CYS A 796 -20.64 -2.10 11.31
N PRO A 797 -20.00 -2.96 12.11
CA PRO A 797 -19.75 -2.68 13.52
C PRO A 797 -18.93 -1.42 13.71
N MET A 798 -17.98 -1.15 12.82
CA MET A 798 -17.17 0.09 12.85
C MET A 798 -18.00 1.36 12.68
N VAL A 799 -19.07 1.34 11.88
CA VAL A 799 -19.99 2.48 11.74
C VAL A 799 -20.89 2.59 12.97
N GLN A 800 -21.40 1.46 13.48
CA GLN A 800 -22.24 1.43 14.69
C GLN A 800 -21.48 1.98 15.91
N SER A 801 -20.22 1.59 16.08
CA SER A 801 -19.38 1.98 17.21
C SER A 801 -18.62 3.30 17.01
N ASN A 802 -18.71 3.93 15.83
CA ASN A 802 -17.91 5.10 15.48
C ASN A 802 -18.03 6.24 16.50
N SER A 803 -19.25 6.48 17.00
CA SER A 803 -19.53 7.51 18.01
C SER A 803 -18.75 7.26 19.31
N TYR A 804 -18.66 6.01 19.76
CA TYR A 804 -17.92 5.65 20.97
C TYR A 804 -16.41 5.72 20.74
N MET A 805 -15.93 5.15 19.63
CA MET A 805 -14.51 5.11 19.29
C MET A 805 -13.92 6.52 19.21
N VAL A 806 -14.57 7.41 18.47
CA VAL A 806 -14.05 8.77 18.26
C VAL A 806 -14.15 9.65 19.51
N ARG A 807 -15.18 9.45 20.34
CA ARG A 807 -15.32 10.18 21.60
C ARG A 807 -14.20 9.85 22.58
N MET A 808 -13.82 8.58 22.66
CA MET A 808 -12.70 8.14 23.48
C MET A 808 -11.38 8.65 22.89
N ALA A 809 -11.17 8.43 21.59
CA ALA A 809 -9.95 8.84 20.89
C ALA A 809 -9.66 10.36 20.97
N LEU A 810 -10.69 11.21 21.01
CA LEU A 810 -10.54 12.67 21.03
C LEU A 810 -10.85 13.31 22.39
N GLY A 811 -11.18 12.52 23.41
CA GLY A 811 -11.57 13.06 24.73
C GLY A 811 -12.73 14.06 24.68
N LEU A 812 -13.76 13.80 23.86
CA LEU A 812 -14.84 14.76 23.62
C LEU A 812 -15.72 14.98 24.86
N ASP A 813 -15.98 16.25 25.20
CA ASP A 813 -16.88 16.62 26.30
C ASP A 813 -18.31 16.16 26.02
N GLN A 814 -18.84 15.26 26.86
CA GLN A 814 -20.18 14.70 26.76
C GLN A 814 -21.29 15.76 26.85
N SER A 815 -21.03 16.91 27.48
CA SER A 815 -22.01 18.00 27.58
C SER A 815 -22.29 18.64 26.21
N SER A 816 -21.27 18.67 25.34
CA SER A 816 -21.31 19.25 23.99
C SER A 816 -21.73 18.25 22.90
N VAL A 817 -21.88 16.96 23.23
CA VAL A 817 -22.15 15.89 22.25
C VAL A 817 -23.58 15.37 22.34
N LEU A 818 -24.25 15.28 21.20
CA LEU A 818 -25.54 14.63 21.01
C LEU A 818 -25.34 13.28 20.31
N SER A 819 -25.45 12.17 21.05
CA SER A 819 -25.10 10.83 20.58
C SER A 819 -26.22 9.80 20.78
N PRO A 820 -27.38 9.95 20.10
CA PRO A 820 -28.46 8.99 20.21
C PRO A 820 -28.10 7.66 19.54
N VAL A 821 -28.62 6.55 20.09
CA VAL A 821 -28.67 5.25 19.42
C VAL A 821 -29.94 5.20 18.57
N ILE A 822 -29.82 4.78 17.31
CA ILE A 822 -30.90 4.87 16.32
C ILE A 822 -31.08 3.52 15.62
N HIS A 823 -32.31 3.00 15.68
CA HIS A 823 -32.75 1.79 14.98
C HIS A 823 -33.69 2.15 13.84
N LEU A 824 -33.14 2.46 12.66
CA LEU A 824 -33.91 2.92 11.50
C LEU A 824 -34.92 1.90 10.96
N ASN A 825 -34.81 0.62 11.33
CA ASN A 825 -35.77 -0.42 10.92
C ASN A 825 -37.05 -0.45 11.77
N TYR A 826 -37.13 0.32 12.86
CA TYR A 826 -38.36 0.46 13.64
C TYR A 826 -39.45 1.17 12.85
N ASP A 827 -40.71 0.93 13.23
CA ASP A 827 -41.79 1.73 12.67
C ASP A 827 -41.57 3.22 12.98
N PRO A 828 -41.99 4.14 12.10
CA PRO A 828 -41.72 5.56 12.26
C PRO A 828 -42.19 6.16 13.60
N GLY A 829 -43.24 5.58 14.21
CA GLY A 829 -43.77 6.04 15.50
C GLY A 829 -42.83 5.69 16.64
N LEU A 830 -42.35 4.44 16.69
CA LEU A 830 -41.36 3.99 17.68
C LEU A 830 -40.02 4.69 17.52
N LEU A 831 -39.56 4.88 16.28
CA LEU A 831 -38.31 5.60 16.00
C LEU A 831 -38.40 7.06 16.44
N ALA A 832 -39.51 7.74 16.18
CA ALA A 832 -39.72 9.10 16.66
C ALA A 832 -39.72 9.19 18.20
N LEU A 833 -40.26 8.18 18.89
CA LEU A 833 -40.22 8.07 20.35
C LEU A 833 -38.78 7.88 20.85
N GLU A 834 -38.03 6.94 20.28
CA GLU A 834 -36.61 6.66 20.60
C GLU A 834 -35.74 7.91 20.47
N ILE A 835 -35.89 8.65 19.36
CA ILE A 835 -35.18 9.90 19.09
C ILE A 835 -35.61 10.98 20.10
N SER A 836 -36.91 11.10 20.36
CA SER A 836 -37.44 12.10 21.29
C SER A 836 -36.94 11.92 22.71
N GLU A 837 -36.83 10.69 23.20
CA GLU A 837 -36.37 10.39 24.55
C GLU A 837 -34.90 10.73 24.78
N GLN A 838 -34.06 10.49 23.75
CA GLN A 838 -32.63 10.72 23.85
C GLN A 838 -32.22 12.17 23.58
N MET A 839 -32.99 12.90 22.76
CA MET A 839 -32.58 14.23 22.26
C MET A 839 -33.33 15.40 22.91
N ALA A 840 -34.59 15.22 23.35
CA ALA A 840 -35.40 16.31 23.91
C ALA A 840 -34.72 17.07 25.07
N PRO A 841 -34.12 16.41 26.08
CA PRO A 841 -33.53 17.11 27.22
C PRO A 841 -32.35 18.00 26.83
N LYS A 842 -31.48 17.52 25.91
CA LYS A 842 -30.29 18.26 25.47
C LYS A 842 -30.60 19.40 24.51
N LEU A 843 -31.64 19.23 23.68
CA LEU A 843 -32.05 20.25 22.71
C LEU A 843 -33.01 21.29 23.29
N GLY A 844 -33.63 21.03 24.44
CA GLY A 844 -34.61 21.94 25.04
C GLY A 844 -35.90 22.07 24.22
N VAL A 845 -36.31 21.01 23.52
CA VAL A 845 -37.51 20.96 22.67
C VAL A 845 -38.48 19.87 23.13
N SER A 846 -39.78 20.05 22.88
CA SER A 846 -40.77 19.05 23.28
C SER A 846 -40.72 17.78 22.42
N LYS A 847 -41.06 16.62 22.99
CA LYS A 847 -41.17 15.35 22.25
C LYS A 847 -42.10 15.46 21.03
N ALA A 848 -43.19 16.24 21.15
CA ALA A 848 -44.12 16.47 20.04
C ALA A 848 -43.46 17.20 18.86
N ARG A 849 -42.65 18.24 19.13
CA ARG A 849 -41.91 18.95 18.09
C ARG A 849 -40.83 18.08 17.44
N ILE A 850 -40.14 17.25 18.21
CA ILE A 850 -39.18 16.27 17.67
C ILE A 850 -39.89 15.30 16.73
N LYS A 851 -41.03 14.74 17.15
CA LYS A 851 -41.82 13.84 16.33
C LYS A 851 -42.20 14.51 15.00
N GLU A 852 -42.78 15.71 15.04
CA GLU A 852 -43.15 16.46 13.83
C GLU A 852 -41.95 16.73 12.91
N ALA A 853 -40.83 17.21 13.47
CA ALA A 853 -39.60 17.46 12.73
C ALA A 853 -39.03 16.18 12.11
N PHE A 854 -39.13 15.05 12.80
CA PHE A 854 -38.67 13.75 12.31
C PHE A 854 -39.49 13.26 11.13
N TYR A 855 -40.83 13.30 11.20
CA TYR A 855 -41.67 12.91 10.06
C TYR A 855 -41.42 13.80 8.84
N TYR A 856 -41.30 15.12 9.04
CA TYR A 856 -40.96 16.05 7.96
C TYR A 856 -39.60 15.71 7.34
N ALA A 857 -38.57 15.47 8.16
CA ALA A 857 -37.23 15.12 7.69
C ALA A 857 -37.21 13.80 6.91
N MET A 858 -37.95 12.79 7.38
CA MET A 858 -38.08 11.50 6.72
C MET A 858 -38.77 11.63 5.36
N ASP A 859 -39.85 12.42 5.27
CA ASP A 859 -40.53 12.72 4.01
C ASP A 859 -39.59 13.40 2.99
N ARG A 860 -38.82 14.41 3.44
CA ARG A 860 -37.82 15.08 2.58
C ARG A 860 -36.71 14.13 2.11
N HIS A 861 -36.29 13.19 2.95
CA HIS A 861 -35.33 12.17 2.56
C HIS A 861 -35.92 11.18 1.55
N ASN A 862 -37.16 10.74 1.75
CA ASN A 862 -37.85 9.82 0.84
C ASN A 862 -38.09 10.46 -0.54
N GLN A 863 -38.43 11.75 -0.59
CA GLN A 863 -38.55 12.50 -1.85
C GLN A 863 -37.22 12.54 -2.62
N PHE A 864 -36.11 12.76 -1.91
CA PHE A 864 -34.78 12.70 -2.51
C PHE A 864 -34.47 11.31 -3.11
N VAL A 865 -34.78 10.24 -2.38
CA VAL A 865 -34.59 8.86 -2.87
C VAL A 865 -35.48 8.57 -4.08
N ALA A 866 -36.75 8.97 -4.03
CA ALA A 866 -37.69 8.80 -5.14
C ALA A 866 -37.23 9.54 -6.41
N GLU A 867 -36.74 10.78 -6.27
CA GLU A 867 -36.21 11.54 -7.41
C GLU A 867 -34.97 10.88 -8.04
N LEU A 868 -34.10 10.25 -7.24
CA LEU A 868 -33.00 9.47 -7.77
C LEU A 868 -33.48 8.24 -8.55
N TYR A 869 -34.53 7.55 -8.08
CA TYR A 869 -35.11 6.41 -8.80
C TYR A 869 -35.80 6.84 -10.10
N GLU A 870 -36.51 7.96 -10.10
CA GLU A 870 -37.13 8.52 -11.32
C GLU A 870 -36.07 8.86 -12.36
N LYS A 871 -35.02 9.59 -11.98
CA LYS A 871 -33.89 9.89 -12.86
C LYS A 871 -33.16 8.64 -13.33
N GLY A 872 -32.98 7.65 -12.45
CA GLY A 872 -32.36 6.38 -12.79
C GLY A 872 -33.15 5.62 -13.83
N LYS A 873 -34.47 5.57 -13.68
CA LYS A 873 -35.39 4.99 -14.66
C LYS A 873 -35.30 5.70 -16.00
N GLU A 874 -35.33 7.03 -16.03
CA GLU A 874 -35.16 7.82 -17.26
C GLU A 874 -33.83 7.52 -17.96
N ILE A 875 -32.73 7.41 -17.22
CA ILE A 875 -31.42 7.07 -17.77
C ILE A 875 -31.42 5.67 -18.39
N LEU A 876 -31.97 4.69 -17.67
CA LEU A 876 -31.99 3.29 -18.11
C LEU A 876 -32.94 3.03 -19.28
N GLU A 877 -34.08 3.74 -19.35
CA GLU A 877 -35.04 3.66 -20.47
C GLU A 877 -34.48 4.29 -21.76
N ASN A 878 -33.66 5.35 -21.64
CA ASN A 878 -33.00 5.99 -22.77
C ASN A 878 -31.67 5.31 -23.16
N GLN A 879 -31.21 4.31 -22.40
CA GLN A 879 -29.98 3.59 -22.68
C GLN A 879 -30.15 2.67 -23.91
N ARG A 880 -29.31 2.87 -24.92
CA ARG A 880 -29.32 2.01 -26.11
C ARG A 880 -28.86 0.59 -25.78
N ALA A 881 -29.48 -0.41 -26.38
CA ALA A 881 -29.14 -1.82 -26.17
C ALA A 881 -27.71 -2.20 -26.62
N ASP A 882 -27.14 -1.46 -27.57
CA ASP A 882 -25.77 -1.65 -28.09
C ASP A 882 -24.71 -0.89 -27.29
N GLU A 883 -25.11 -0.03 -26.34
CA GLU A 883 -24.18 0.72 -25.49
C GLU A 883 -24.10 0.09 -24.10
N PRO A 884 -22.88 -0.16 -23.58
CA PRO A 884 -22.72 -0.68 -22.23
C PRO A 884 -22.95 0.41 -21.17
N ILE A 885 -23.54 0.03 -20.05
CA ILE A 885 -23.61 0.87 -18.84
C ILE A 885 -22.95 0.14 -17.67
N VAL A 886 -22.12 0.86 -16.93
CA VAL A 886 -21.48 0.35 -15.72
C VAL A 886 -22.29 0.79 -14.51
N VAL A 887 -22.86 -0.15 -13.77
CA VAL A 887 -23.52 0.12 -12.50
C VAL A 887 -22.49 0.03 -11.39
N VAL A 888 -22.29 1.16 -10.70
CA VAL A 888 -21.30 1.29 -9.62
C VAL A 888 -21.96 1.05 -8.26
N THR A 889 -21.57 -0.05 -7.64
CA THR A 889 -22.03 -0.47 -6.30
C THR A 889 -20.98 -0.15 -5.25
N GLY A 890 -21.41 0.12 -4.02
CA GLY A 890 -20.53 0.43 -2.91
C GLY A 890 -21.28 1.15 -1.81
N ARG A 891 -20.60 1.46 -0.72
CA ARG A 891 -21.20 2.19 0.39
C ARG A 891 -21.26 3.69 0.06
N PRO A 892 -22.27 4.46 0.49
CA PRO A 892 -22.39 5.88 0.15
C PRO A 892 -21.15 6.71 0.49
N TYR A 893 -20.48 6.41 1.61
CA TYR A 893 -19.24 7.08 2.01
C TYR A 893 -18.03 6.71 1.14
N ASN A 894 -18.07 5.59 0.42
CA ASN A 894 -17.09 5.29 -0.63
C ASN A 894 -17.50 5.98 -1.92
N LEU A 895 -18.77 5.89 -2.31
CA LEU A 895 -19.24 6.37 -3.62
C LEU A 895 -19.20 7.89 -3.75
N TYR A 896 -19.41 8.64 -2.67
CA TYR A 896 -19.65 10.10 -2.75
C TYR A 896 -18.62 10.98 -2.06
N ASP A 897 -17.63 10.39 -1.38
CA ASP A 897 -16.46 11.13 -0.94
C ASP A 897 -15.39 11.10 -2.05
N GLU A 898 -15.18 12.25 -2.70
CA GLU A 898 -14.26 12.39 -3.83
C GLU A 898 -12.79 12.09 -3.50
N ARG A 899 -12.40 12.21 -2.23
CA ARG A 899 -11.04 11.83 -1.81
C ARG A 899 -10.94 10.31 -1.69
N LEU A 900 -11.95 9.67 -1.10
CA LEU A 900 -11.96 8.21 -0.90
C LEU A 900 -12.09 7.45 -2.22
N ASN A 901 -12.91 7.94 -3.16
CA ASN A 901 -13.07 7.29 -4.48
C ASN A 901 -12.13 7.81 -5.58
N LEU A 902 -11.25 8.76 -5.25
CA LEU A 902 -10.32 9.38 -6.20
C LEU A 902 -11.01 9.93 -7.46
N ARG A 903 -12.21 10.50 -7.28
CA ARG A 903 -13.11 11.04 -8.32
C ARG A 903 -13.51 10.03 -9.39
N LEU A 904 -13.84 8.81 -8.96
CA LEU A 904 -14.24 7.69 -9.82
C LEU A 904 -15.22 8.07 -10.94
N GLY A 905 -16.33 8.75 -10.62
CA GLY A 905 -17.34 9.15 -11.61
C GLY A 905 -16.79 10.06 -12.71
N GLN A 906 -15.96 11.03 -12.33
CA GLN A 906 -15.28 11.90 -13.30
C GLN A 906 -14.32 11.12 -14.19
N ASN A 907 -13.60 10.15 -13.63
CA ASN A 907 -12.62 9.37 -14.38
C ASN A 907 -13.29 8.40 -15.37
N LEU A 908 -14.39 7.75 -14.98
CA LEU A 908 -15.21 6.91 -15.86
C LEU A 908 -15.79 7.72 -17.03
N SER A 909 -16.38 8.89 -16.73
CA SER A 909 -16.90 9.83 -17.74
C SER A 909 -15.82 10.25 -18.75
N LYS A 910 -14.60 10.58 -18.28
CA LYS A 910 -13.47 10.96 -19.14
C LYS A 910 -13.02 9.87 -20.10
N ILE A 911 -13.07 8.60 -19.68
CA ILE A 911 -12.70 7.46 -20.54
C ILE A 911 -13.87 6.97 -21.41
N GLY A 912 -15.00 7.68 -21.41
CA GLY A 912 -16.16 7.36 -22.25
C GLY A 912 -17.06 6.25 -21.70
N VAL A 913 -17.00 5.95 -20.40
CA VAL A 913 -17.84 4.94 -19.74
C VAL A 913 -19.00 5.63 -19.02
N ALA A 914 -20.23 5.27 -19.39
CA ALA A 914 -21.44 5.67 -18.67
C ALA A 914 -21.53 4.89 -17.34
N ALA A 915 -21.46 5.59 -16.22
CA ALA A 915 -21.34 4.98 -14.90
C ALA A 915 -22.46 5.43 -13.94
N LEU A 916 -23.43 4.55 -13.68
CA LEU A 916 -24.61 4.82 -12.86
C LEU A 916 -24.41 4.33 -11.42
N PRO A 917 -24.43 5.20 -10.39
CA PRO A 917 -24.40 4.77 -9.00
C PRO A 917 -25.63 3.92 -8.63
N MET A 918 -25.44 2.93 -7.76
CA MET A 918 -26.53 2.03 -7.33
C MET A 918 -27.73 2.73 -6.69
N ASP A 919 -27.55 3.92 -6.10
CA ASP A 919 -28.63 4.71 -5.48
C ASP A 919 -29.70 5.19 -6.48
N PHE A 920 -29.42 5.14 -7.79
CA PHE A 920 -30.42 5.44 -8.83
C PHE A 920 -31.34 4.25 -9.16
N ILE A 921 -31.07 3.07 -8.62
CA ILE A 921 -31.79 1.84 -9.00
C ILE A 921 -32.61 1.36 -7.80
N ASP A 922 -33.92 1.30 -7.97
CA ASP A 922 -34.80 0.63 -7.02
C ASP A 922 -34.67 -0.89 -7.20
N VAL A 923 -34.07 -1.53 -6.20
CA VAL A 923 -33.87 -2.98 -6.15
C VAL A 923 -34.68 -3.66 -5.06
N SER A 924 -35.64 -2.94 -4.45
CA SER A 924 -36.48 -3.46 -3.36
C SER A 924 -37.26 -4.72 -3.78
N GLY A 925 -37.70 -4.80 -5.03
CA GLY A 925 -38.41 -5.95 -5.59
C GLY A 925 -37.54 -7.12 -6.06
N VAL A 926 -36.21 -7.00 -6.02
CA VAL A 926 -35.30 -8.07 -6.48
C VAL A 926 -35.12 -9.10 -5.38
N ASP A 927 -35.58 -10.34 -5.55
CA ASP A 927 -35.44 -11.42 -4.56
C ASP A 927 -33.98 -11.61 -4.08
N LEU A 928 -33.80 -12.01 -2.82
CA LEU A 928 -32.51 -12.36 -2.20
C LEU A 928 -32.63 -13.54 -1.21
N SER A 929 -33.68 -14.36 -1.35
CA SER A 929 -33.99 -15.45 -0.42
C SER A 929 -32.93 -16.57 -0.34
N ASP A 930 -32.03 -16.66 -1.33
CA ASP A 930 -30.88 -17.58 -1.33
C ASP A 930 -29.72 -17.13 -0.43
N PHE A 931 -29.75 -15.89 0.06
CA PHE A 931 -28.82 -15.36 1.07
C PHE A 931 -29.55 -14.99 2.37
N PRO A 932 -30.25 -15.92 3.04
CA PRO A 932 -31.11 -15.62 4.18
C PRO A 932 -30.35 -15.11 5.42
N SER A 933 -29.02 -15.30 5.44
CA SER A 933 -28.14 -14.87 6.53
C SER A 933 -27.30 -13.65 6.16
N MET A 934 -27.66 -12.89 5.12
CA MET A 934 -26.97 -11.65 4.80
C MET A 934 -27.25 -10.59 5.86
N TYR A 935 -26.33 -10.51 6.83
CA TYR A 935 -26.45 -9.66 8.02
C TYR A 935 -26.40 -8.15 7.71
N TRP A 936 -25.63 -7.76 6.69
CA TRP A 936 -25.33 -6.36 6.37
C TRP A 936 -26.38 -5.78 5.42
N GLY A 937 -27.06 -4.70 5.81
CA GLY A 937 -28.11 -4.10 4.97
C GLY A 937 -27.57 -3.56 3.63
N PHE A 938 -26.43 -2.87 3.64
CA PHE A 938 -25.74 -2.49 2.41
C PHE A 938 -25.22 -3.69 1.61
N GLY A 939 -24.90 -4.81 2.28
CA GLY A 939 -24.53 -6.06 1.60
C GLY A 939 -25.71 -6.60 0.80
N SER A 940 -26.89 -6.67 1.43
CA SER A 940 -28.13 -7.08 0.77
C SER A 940 -28.47 -6.18 -0.41
N GLN A 941 -28.38 -4.85 -0.24
CA GLN A 941 -28.63 -3.90 -1.32
C GLN A 941 -27.65 -4.10 -2.49
N VAL A 942 -26.35 -4.23 -2.21
CA VAL A 942 -25.33 -4.51 -3.24
C VAL A 942 -25.66 -5.80 -3.99
N LEU A 943 -25.98 -6.91 -3.30
CA LEU A 943 -26.26 -8.19 -3.96
C LEU A 943 -27.54 -8.15 -4.81
N ARG A 944 -28.58 -7.43 -4.38
CA ARG A 944 -29.77 -7.19 -5.22
C ARG A 944 -29.42 -6.38 -6.47
N THR A 945 -28.61 -5.33 -6.34
CA THR A 945 -28.12 -4.58 -7.50
C THR A 945 -27.30 -5.48 -8.44
N VAL A 946 -26.52 -6.42 -7.91
CA VAL A 946 -25.77 -7.39 -8.74
C VAL A 946 -26.70 -8.34 -9.49
N ARG A 947 -27.78 -8.83 -8.85
CA ARG A 947 -28.81 -9.62 -9.54
C ARG A 947 -29.48 -8.82 -10.66
N PHE A 948 -29.80 -7.56 -10.40
CA PHE A 948 -30.30 -6.63 -11.41
C PHE A 948 -29.31 -6.43 -12.57
N ILE A 949 -28.01 -6.25 -12.29
CA ILE A 949 -26.98 -6.16 -13.33
C ILE A 949 -26.91 -7.47 -14.12
N LYS A 950 -26.95 -8.62 -13.46
CA LYS A 950 -26.84 -9.93 -14.09
C LYS A 950 -27.99 -10.19 -15.07
N SER A 951 -29.20 -9.73 -14.77
CA SER A 951 -30.38 -9.93 -15.61
C SER A 951 -30.42 -9.09 -16.90
N HIS A 952 -29.53 -8.09 -17.06
CA HIS A 952 -29.53 -7.19 -18.21
C HIS A 952 -28.24 -7.34 -19.04
N GLN A 953 -28.33 -7.78 -20.30
CA GLN A 953 -27.14 -8.18 -21.09
C GLN A 953 -26.04 -7.10 -21.19
N ASN A 954 -26.41 -5.84 -21.44
CA ASN A 954 -25.49 -4.71 -21.64
C ASN A 954 -25.08 -3.99 -20.33
N TYR A 955 -25.45 -4.50 -19.15
CA TYR A 955 -25.13 -3.88 -17.87
C TYR A 955 -23.93 -4.58 -17.22
N PHE A 956 -22.94 -3.81 -16.77
CA PHE A 956 -21.70 -4.34 -16.21
C PHE A 956 -21.48 -3.82 -14.79
N GLY A 957 -20.87 -4.63 -13.93
CA GLY A 957 -20.76 -4.31 -12.50
C GLY A 957 -19.40 -3.74 -12.10
N LEU A 958 -19.37 -2.61 -11.40
CA LEU A 958 -18.17 -2.12 -10.73
C LEU A 958 -18.46 -2.00 -9.22
N HIS A 959 -17.70 -2.70 -8.38
CA HIS A 959 -17.82 -2.62 -6.93
C HIS A 959 -16.68 -1.81 -6.32
N LEU A 960 -17.01 -0.80 -5.52
CA LEU A 960 -16.03 0.05 -4.81
C LEU A 960 -16.02 -0.25 -3.31
N THR A 961 -14.88 -0.73 -2.82
CA THR A 961 -14.63 -1.02 -1.41
C THR A 961 -13.31 -0.41 -0.92
N ASN A 962 -13.00 -0.60 0.36
CA ASN A 962 -11.74 -0.18 0.97
C ASN A 962 -11.02 -1.34 1.64
N TYR A 963 -9.69 -1.27 1.65
CA TYR A 963 -8.86 -2.17 2.42
C TYR A 963 -9.23 -2.11 3.90
N GLY A 964 -9.28 -3.27 4.54
CA GLY A 964 -9.74 -3.41 5.93
C GLY A 964 -11.26 -3.38 6.11
N CYS A 965 -12.05 -3.37 5.02
CA CYS A 965 -13.50 -3.51 5.13
C CYS A 965 -13.89 -4.96 5.47
N GLY A 966 -14.20 -5.20 6.75
CA GLY A 966 -14.63 -6.51 7.24
C GLY A 966 -15.83 -7.09 6.47
N PRO A 967 -16.98 -6.39 6.37
CA PRO A 967 -18.14 -6.90 5.65
C PRO A 967 -17.88 -7.22 4.18
N ASP A 968 -17.16 -6.35 3.46
CA ASP A 968 -16.99 -6.50 2.03
C ASP A 968 -16.05 -7.67 1.70
N SER A 969 -15.15 -8.04 2.62
CA SER A 969 -14.36 -9.28 2.49
C SER A 969 -15.23 -10.55 2.32
N PHE A 970 -16.48 -10.53 2.82
CA PHE A 970 -17.47 -11.58 2.57
C PHE A 970 -18.30 -11.27 1.30
N ILE A 971 -18.81 -10.04 1.17
CA ILE A 971 -19.72 -9.63 0.09
C ILE A 971 -19.09 -9.83 -1.30
N GLU A 972 -17.79 -9.56 -1.47
CA GLU A 972 -17.09 -9.74 -2.75
C GLU A 972 -17.18 -11.17 -3.30
N HIS A 973 -17.21 -12.18 -2.42
CA HIS A 973 -17.33 -13.57 -2.84
C HIS A 973 -18.73 -13.84 -3.40
N PHE A 974 -19.77 -13.33 -2.75
CA PHE A 974 -21.15 -13.42 -3.21
C PHE A 974 -21.39 -12.58 -4.48
N TYR A 975 -20.78 -11.41 -4.56
CA TYR A 975 -20.79 -10.55 -5.74
C TYR A 975 -20.29 -11.32 -6.97
N LYS A 976 -19.10 -11.93 -6.87
CA LYS A 976 -18.51 -12.74 -7.95
C LYS A 976 -19.37 -13.98 -8.26
N TYR A 977 -19.92 -14.63 -7.23
CA TYR A 977 -20.80 -15.78 -7.40
C TYR A 977 -22.04 -15.45 -8.25
N ILE A 978 -22.72 -14.32 -7.99
CA ILE A 978 -23.89 -13.90 -8.76
C ILE A 978 -23.50 -13.47 -10.19
N MET A 979 -22.41 -12.74 -10.35
CA MET A 979 -21.94 -12.31 -11.67
C MET A 979 -21.54 -13.49 -12.58
N GLY A 980 -20.98 -14.56 -12.01
CA GLY A 980 -20.49 -15.72 -12.78
C GLY A 980 -19.46 -15.29 -13.82
N ASP A 981 -19.65 -15.71 -15.07
CA ASP A 981 -18.76 -15.36 -16.20
C ASP A 981 -18.96 -13.93 -16.74
N LYS A 982 -19.90 -13.16 -16.18
CA LYS A 982 -20.16 -11.80 -16.65
C LYS A 982 -19.08 -10.85 -16.11
N ALA A 983 -18.48 -10.07 -17.00
CA ALA A 983 -17.41 -9.14 -16.65
C ALA A 983 -17.84 -8.19 -15.52
N CYS A 984 -17.01 -8.11 -14.48
CA CYS A 984 -17.15 -7.18 -13.38
C CYS A 984 -15.78 -6.73 -12.87
N LEU A 985 -15.73 -5.54 -12.27
CA LEU A 985 -14.51 -4.99 -11.66
C LEU A 985 -14.75 -4.72 -10.17
N ILE A 986 -13.86 -5.21 -9.31
CA ILE A 986 -13.83 -4.84 -7.90
C ILE A 986 -12.61 -3.95 -7.66
N LEU A 987 -12.86 -2.72 -7.23
CA LEU A 987 -11.86 -1.74 -6.86
C LEU A 987 -11.79 -1.62 -5.33
N GLU A 988 -10.61 -1.90 -4.79
CA GLU A 988 -10.31 -1.74 -3.36
C GLU A 988 -9.34 -0.57 -3.18
N LEU A 989 -9.76 0.44 -2.44
CA LEU A 989 -9.00 1.66 -2.17
C LEU A 989 -8.48 1.71 -0.73
N ASP A 990 -7.53 2.60 -0.47
CA ASP A 990 -6.98 2.82 0.88
C ASP A 990 -6.47 4.27 1.00
N GLU A 991 -5.60 4.56 1.96
CA GLU A 991 -5.00 5.88 2.25
C GLU A 991 -4.25 6.57 1.09
N HIS A 992 -4.07 5.91 -0.06
CA HIS A 992 -3.32 6.43 -1.21
C HIS A 992 -4.04 7.60 -1.90
N SER A 993 -3.24 8.54 -2.42
CA SER A 993 -3.75 9.67 -3.21
C SER A 993 -3.50 9.54 -4.72
N ALA A 994 -2.91 8.42 -5.18
CA ALA A 994 -2.50 8.24 -6.57
C ALA A 994 -3.58 7.54 -7.41
N VAL A 995 -4.04 8.20 -8.49
CA VAL A 995 -5.10 7.71 -9.38
C VAL A 995 -4.60 6.75 -10.47
N ALA A 996 -3.30 6.75 -10.79
CA ALA A 996 -2.75 6.04 -11.95
C ALA A 996 -3.03 4.52 -11.97
N GLY A 997 -2.93 3.85 -10.82
CA GLY A 997 -3.25 2.43 -10.69
C GLY A 997 -4.73 2.13 -10.96
N ILE A 998 -5.63 3.02 -10.53
CA ILE A 998 -7.06 2.91 -10.79
C ILE A 998 -7.36 3.15 -12.25
N MET A 999 -6.77 4.18 -12.87
CA MET A 999 -6.99 4.46 -14.30
C MET A 999 -6.66 3.27 -15.18
N THR A 1000 -5.55 2.59 -14.90
CA THR A 1000 -5.17 1.39 -15.67
C THR A 1000 -6.20 0.27 -15.54
N ARG A 1001 -6.77 0.05 -14.34
CA ARG A 1001 -7.87 -0.92 -14.14
C ARG A 1001 -9.15 -0.49 -14.85
N LEU A 1002 -9.50 0.80 -14.83
CA LEU A 1002 -10.70 1.33 -15.49
C LEU A 1002 -10.60 1.21 -17.01
N GLU A 1003 -9.45 1.54 -17.60
CA GLU A 1003 -9.18 1.41 -19.04
C GLU A 1003 -9.23 -0.06 -19.47
N ALA A 1004 -8.55 -0.95 -18.76
CA ALA A 1004 -8.60 -2.38 -19.06
C ALA A 1004 -10.02 -2.94 -18.93
N TYR A 1005 -10.79 -2.48 -17.94
CA TYR A 1005 -12.17 -2.90 -17.76
C TYR A 1005 -13.09 -2.40 -18.87
N LYS A 1006 -12.92 -1.15 -19.32
CA LYS A 1006 -13.60 -0.63 -20.52
C LYS A 1006 -13.36 -1.54 -21.72
N ASN A 1007 -12.10 -1.91 -21.99
CA ASN A 1007 -11.77 -2.76 -23.13
C ASN A 1007 -12.38 -4.16 -22.99
N VAL A 1008 -12.39 -4.75 -21.78
CA VAL A 1008 -13.06 -6.03 -21.51
C VAL A 1008 -14.57 -5.95 -21.76
N ILE A 1009 -15.22 -4.85 -21.35
CA ILE A 1009 -16.64 -4.61 -21.64
C ILE A 1009 -16.88 -4.56 -23.14
N GLU A 1010 -16.09 -3.78 -23.88
CA GLU A 1010 -16.20 -3.63 -25.33
C GLU A 1010 -16.02 -4.99 -26.05
N ASN A 1011 -15.01 -5.77 -25.66
CA ASN A 1011 -14.78 -7.12 -26.18
C ASN A 1011 -15.95 -8.09 -25.87
N THR A 1012 -16.52 -8.01 -24.66
CA THR A 1012 -17.63 -8.87 -24.25
C THR A 1012 -18.91 -8.54 -25.02
N MET A 1013 -19.15 -7.24 -25.26
CA MET A 1013 -20.27 -6.77 -26.08
C MET A 1013 -20.12 -7.23 -27.54
N GLN A 1014 -18.90 -7.17 -28.09
CA GLN A 1014 -18.61 -7.67 -29.45
C GLN A 1014 -18.80 -9.19 -29.56
N LYS A 1015 -18.35 -9.97 -28.57
CA LYS A 1015 -18.58 -11.42 -28.57
C LYS A 1015 -20.07 -11.78 -28.58
N SER A 1016 -20.90 -10.97 -27.92
CA SER A 1016 -22.36 -11.16 -27.91
C SER A 1016 -23.03 -10.80 -29.24
N SER A 1017 -22.38 -10.00 -30.10
CA SER A 1017 -22.90 -9.58 -31.41
C SER A 1017 -22.33 -10.35 -32.60
N SER A 1018 -21.19 -11.04 -32.42
CA SER A 1018 -20.45 -11.74 -33.49
C SER A 1018 -20.74 -13.25 -33.53
N ASP A 1019 -21.95 -13.59 -34.01
CA ASP A 1019 -22.18 -14.81 -34.82
C ASP A 1019 -21.92 -14.53 -36.33
N LEU A 1020 -21.30 -13.38 -36.67
CA LEU A 1020 -20.95 -12.99 -38.05
C LEU A 1020 -19.54 -12.33 -38.14
N ASP A 1021 -18.70 -12.97 -38.97
CA ASP A 1021 -17.39 -12.58 -39.55
C ASP A 1021 -16.16 -12.33 -38.65
N LEU A 1022 -15.12 -13.14 -38.91
CA LEU A 1022 -13.85 -13.29 -38.17
C LEU A 1022 -12.65 -12.53 -38.78
N ASP A 1023 -12.83 -11.74 -39.83
CA ASP A 1023 -11.71 -11.05 -40.48
C ASP A 1023 -11.47 -9.63 -39.93
N LEU A 1024 -10.32 -9.48 -39.27
CA LEU A 1024 -9.57 -8.23 -39.03
C LEU A 1024 -10.36 -7.07 -38.41
N LYS A 1025 -10.63 -7.11 -37.10
CA LYS A 1025 -11.03 -5.92 -36.32
C LYS A 1025 -10.21 -5.77 -35.04
N MET A 1026 -9.78 -4.53 -34.78
CA MET A 1026 -8.86 -4.11 -33.71
C MET A 1026 -9.23 -4.65 -32.33
N ALA A 1027 -8.21 -5.05 -31.55
CA ALA A 1027 -8.31 -5.27 -30.11
C ALA A 1027 -8.28 -3.97 -29.29
N ASN A 1028 -8.91 -2.89 -29.79
CA ASN A 1028 -8.90 -1.56 -29.17
C ASN A 1028 -10.27 -0.89 -29.22
#